data_AF-A0A352GHD9-F1
#
_entry.id   AF-A0A352GHD9-F1
#
_cell.length_a   1.000
_cell.length_b   1.000
_cell.length_c   1.000
_cell.angle_alpha   90.00
_cell.angle_beta   90.00
_cell.angle_gamma   90.00
#
_symmetry.space_group_name_H-M   'P 1'
#
loop_
_entity.id
_entity.type
_entity.pdbx_description
1 polymer ?
#
loop_
_entity_poly.entity_id
_entity_poly.type
_entity_poly.pdbx_seq_one_letter_code
_entity_poly.pdbx_strand_id
1 'polypeptide(L)'
;MVEVGFATVTLILVLVPVLAGLVVIGGTMRSSFRALVMVPVALAVGCALASAIPSPAAAQVILLDTTKAPKQSAPICGAIVNGKELPACGGTWAKYEGAAVAECKPGAFFDVGKWECWRCPPGYYRTGVAVTEPRACARKNPEARGAFGPASFRGTRCPAGSFYDRVRGGECWKCPAGFRRSAAHIDAGNACYVPASEQFRYAIRNNPAVGLSCPSGQFWDSVDGHCWSCPAGYARTGTHVHDAKACRQVIAEKQASATRVGLAKCEDGEFHDDRIPGVQNPDTGGGCWKCPAEWDRTTFPVDGQAACEKDGGLEFFKASLDSAVSCPADQFFDFIGVNDQELRNLKGANLAPSTAKSAASGTCWSCPANHKRTTSHVKAGNACARPSMDWYTAPYKEPGLFGVEGAEAAVLELVRDRQAVEIAIQALADDTKTPVAQLRKNLWEEIGAEPEKSAVLMAITQAALMAAIESPQRATPGQKALVAGFSKYMIARRTYIAQDALNAYDTWARSEQYRRTGSRAQQSGLFAALDTGIAPPDFYDVIHAGVFVGLGAGIGVSAGYTAAIANPAVFKKVFPYSRSLVKAALKKAEMAAEHGTGKVAQKVVEKGLQATSKAIQRMASVMKAMSSIGPQLIITLAIEIASHQFEKLIAIEEARPKLLALLADAKQPPQLTRMIDSDSGYGMLAGFWGLAVSGSARPSTAVTAELKAIAADALGHNTGPATNVQTPTTVIDGGSQPVTSIPKPSSNELASLSLGNLQWDQIDGRARDIAVATDGTAWVIGDNKVPGGYGVYFRGTNATKWGSLPGGAVRIAVADTTPWLVNDGGIAFERTGTTWANRPVLAGGKIMKAVDIGASAKGVWAVAEPTKQGSFAVYRWTGKQWLRDQSAWGTRITVDRDGNPWLTNAAGQIFALVNGKWQPFNGTAQDIAVDGFGGPAVVDAKGKVQIFNPATNNWVATGRDGTAVAIGGGKIWHLGPKTEVYRQK
;
A
#
# COMPACT_ATOMS: atom_id res chain seq x y z
N MET A 1 25.72 -10.90 -52.44
CA MET A 1 26.30 -9.90 -53.36
C MET A 1 26.38 -8.60 -52.56
N VAL A 2 27.54 -8.23 -52.01
CA VAL A 2 28.76 -7.66 -52.62
C VAL A 2 28.80 -6.13 -52.37
N GLU A 3 30.00 -5.61 -52.11
CA GLU A 3 30.35 -4.22 -51.75
C GLU A 3 30.02 -3.21 -52.89
N VAL A 4 29.99 -1.86 -52.76
CA VAL A 4 31.01 -0.82 -52.41
C VAL A 4 30.25 0.53 -52.23
N GLY A 5 30.67 1.60 -51.53
CA GLY A 5 31.86 1.89 -50.70
C GLY A 5 32.06 3.41 -50.39
N PHE A 6 33.27 3.77 -49.95
CA PHE A 6 33.91 5.09 -49.70
C PHE A 6 33.52 6.28 -50.63
N ALA A 7 33.60 7.59 -50.26
CA ALA A 7 34.72 8.32 -49.65
C ALA A 7 34.38 9.78 -49.20
N THR A 8 35.03 10.28 -48.13
CA THR A 8 35.39 11.67 -47.69
C THR A 8 35.48 11.68 -46.15
N VAL A 9 36.60 11.43 -45.47
CA VAL A 9 38.05 11.69 -45.69
C VAL A 9 38.45 13.16 -45.51
N THR A 10 38.83 13.47 -44.25
CA THR A 10 40.08 14.17 -43.86
C THR A 10 40.31 15.62 -44.30
N LEU A 11 39.89 16.55 -43.44
CA LEU A 11 40.56 17.81 -43.07
C LEU A 11 39.80 18.34 -41.81
N ILE A 12 40.38 18.79 -40.70
CA ILE A 12 41.76 19.13 -40.33
C ILE A 12 42.07 18.48 -38.97
N LEU A 13 43.11 17.65 -38.90
CA LEU A 13 43.69 17.14 -37.65
C LEU A 13 45.09 17.77 -37.51
N VAL A 14 45.12 19.07 -37.21
CA VAL A 14 46.34 19.86 -36.99
C VAL A 14 46.06 20.84 -35.85
N LEU A 15 46.96 20.91 -34.85
CA LEU A 15 46.92 21.69 -33.60
C LEU A 15 46.41 20.98 -32.32
N VAL A 16 47.02 19.82 -32.06
CA VAL A 16 47.59 19.47 -30.75
C VAL A 16 49.09 19.26 -31.01
N PRO A 17 50.08 19.71 -30.20
CA PRO A 17 50.03 20.44 -28.91
C PRO A 17 50.97 21.68 -28.81
N VAL A 18 50.53 22.79 -28.18
CA VAL A 18 51.47 23.85 -27.71
C VAL A 18 50.98 24.46 -26.38
N LEU A 19 51.92 24.62 -25.43
CA LEU A 19 51.84 25.37 -24.17
C LEU A 19 50.79 24.95 -23.13
N ALA A 20 51.20 23.98 -22.30
CA ALA A 20 51.07 24.17 -20.87
C ALA A 20 52.11 25.23 -20.40
N GLY A 21 51.70 26.18 -19.56
CA GLY A 21 52.59 27.12 -18.88
C GLY A 21 52.04 28.54 -18.76
N LEU A 22 52.15 29.12 -17.55
CA LEU A 22 51.81 30.52 -17.18
C LEU A 22 50.28 30.81 -17.19
N VAL A 23 49.68 31.54 -16.24
CA VAL A 23 50.18 32.48 -15.20
C VAL A 23 49.42 32.27 -13.86
N VAL A 24 50.14 32.36 -12.74
CA VAL A 24 49.62 32.72 -11.39
C VAL A 24 50.07 34.16 -11.10
N ILE A 25 49.41 34.87 -10.17
CA ILE A 25 49.48 36.32 -9.84
C ILE A 25 48.39 37.07 -10.64
N GLY A 26 47.36 37.69 -10.04
CA GLY A 26 47.37 38.75 -9.02
C GLY A 26 47.34 40.11 -9.73
N GLY A 27 46.49 41.11 -9.47
CA GLY A 27 45.49 41.39 -8.45
C GLY A 27 45.05 42.88 -8.61
N THR A 28 44.22 43.38 -7.69
CA THR A 28 43.91 44.82 -7.43
C THR A 28 43.23 45.70 -8.50
N MET A 29 42.09 46.29 -8.09
CA MET A 29 41.66 47.71 -8.24
C MET A 29 41.52 48.30 -9.66
N ARG A 30 40.64 49.26 -10.00
CA ARG A 30 39.50 50.00 -9.41
C ARG A 30 39.03 50.92 -10.57
N SER A 31 37.74 51.25 -10.61
CA SER A 31 37.16 52.59 -10.85
C SER A 31 37.94 53.62 -11.71
N SER A 32 37.38 54.36 -12.68
CA SER A 32 35.99 54.77 -12.92
C SER A 32 35.87 55.36 -14.32
N PHE A 33 34.68 55.39 -14.94
CA PHE A 33 34.12 56.65 -15.48
C PHE A 33 32.59 56.55 -15.72
N ARG A 34 31.90 57.64 -15.37
CA ARG A 34 30.47 57.96 -15.60
C ARG A 34 30.29 58.43 -17.06
N ALA A 35 29.11 58.50 -17.70
CA ALA A 35 27.72 58.11 -17.42
C ALA A 35 26.87 58.22 -18.73
N LEU A 36 25.54 58.01 -18.64
CA LEU A 36 24.48 58.24 -19.65
C LEU A 36 24.46 57.29 -20.88
N VAL A 37 23.43 56.45 -20.95
CA VAL A 37 22.21 56.60 -21.80
C VAL A 37 21.22 55.45 -21.45
N MET A 38 19.92 55.72 -21.47
CA MET A 38 18.89 54.71 -21.22
C MET A 38 18.54 53.91 -22.49
N VAL A 39 18.34 52.58 -22.35
CA VAL A 39 17.39 51.71 -23.12
C VAL A 39 17.64 51.61 -24.65
N PRO A 40 17.74 50.42 -25.32
CA PRO A 40 16.70 49.36 -25.30
C PRO A 40 17.15 47.89 -25.56
N VAL A 41 16.15 47.02 -25.81
CA VAL A 41 16.16 45.71 -26.54
C VAL A 41 16.70 44.46 -25.83
N ALA A 42 15.78 43.75 -25.17
CA ALA A 42 15.86 42.30 -25.01
C ALA A 42 15.19 41.59 -26.21
N LEU A 43 15.93 41.33 -27.31
CA LEU A 43 15.41 40.58 -28.46
C LEU A 43 16.52 40.16 -29.47
N ALA A 44 17.39 39.20 -29.12
CA ALA A 44 18.35 38.61 -30.09
C ALA A 44 18.99 37.23 -29.74
N VAL A 45 18.39 36.38 -28.90
CA VAL A 45 18.80 34.96 -28.78
C VAL A 45 17.57 34.07 -28.69
N GLY A 46 16.89 33.91 -29.83
CA GLY A 46 15.56 33.28 -29.87
C GLY A 46 15.15 32.76 -31.24
N CYS A 47 16.09 32.21 -32.04
CA CYS A 47 15.75 31.46 -33.26
C CYS A 47 16.94 30.63 -33.79
N ALA A 48 17.18 29.44 -33.23
CA ALA A 48 17.90 28.32 -33.88
C ALA A 48 17.96 27.10 -32.95
N LEU A 49 16.93 26.22 -33.01
CA LEU A 49 16.94 24.77 -32.71
C LEU A 49 15.49 24.29 -32.51
N ALA A 50 14.73 24.27 -33.60
CA ALA A 50 13.38 23.72 -33.65
C ALA A 50 13.29 22.70 -34.80
N SER A 51 13.75 21.47 -34.55
CA SER A 51 13.60 20.36 -35.49
C SER A 51 13.42 19.02 -34.76
N ALA A 52 12.25 18.42 -34.98
CA ALA A 52 11.92 16.99 -34.81
C ALA A 52 12.26 16.29 -33.46
N ILE A 53 11.39 16.47 -32.47
CA ILE A 53 11.06 15.43 -31.48
C ILE A 53 9.53 15.31 -31.45
N PRO A 54 8.93 14.11 -31.55
CA PRO A 54 7.48 13.97 -31.42
C PRO A 54 7.05 14.29 -29.98
N SER A 55 6.15 15.26 -29.83
CA SER A 55 5.62 15.68 -28.54
C SER A 55 4.71 14.61 -27.92
N PRO A 56 4.90 14.21 -26.66
CA PRO A 56 3.87 13.50 -25.92
C PRO A 56 2.74 14.48 -25.57
N ALA A 57 1.57 14.31 -26.22
CA ALA A 57 0.37 15.04 -25.88
C ALA A 57 -0.21 14.50 -24.56
N ALA A 58 0.23 15.07 -23.43
CA ALA A 58 -0.50 15.08 -22.16
C ALA A 58 0.15 16.07 -21.17
N ALA A 59 -0.65 16.90 -20.50
CA ALA A 59 -0.24 17.85 -19.47
C ALA A 59 0.79 18.95 -19.86
N GLN A 60 0.37 19.89 -20.73
CA GLN A 60 0.69 21.29 -20.42
C GLN A 60 -0.24 21.72 -19.29
N VAL A 61 0.27 21.69 -18.05
CA VAL A 61 -0.40 22.31 -16.90
C VAL A 61 -0.62 23.78 -17.24
N ILE A 62 -1.87 24.26 -17.15
CA ILE A 62 -2.13 25.69 -17.18
C ILE A 62 -1.47 26.25 -15.91
N LEU A 63 -0.31 26.88 -16.07
CA LEU A 63 0.15 27.90 -15.15
C LEU A 63 -0.83 29.07 -15.27
N LEU A 64 -1.98 28.93 -14.62
CA LEU A 64 -2.84 30.06 -14.32
C LEU A 64 -1.95 31.06 -13.59
N ASP A 65 -1.98 32.32 -14.04
CA ASP A 65 -1.36 33.43 -13.35
C ASP A 65 -1.88 33.44 -11.91
N THR A 66 -1.10 32.90 -10.98
CA THR A 66 -1.54 32.62 -9.61
C THR A 66 -1.85 33.89 -8.83
N THR A 67 -1.45 35.05 -9.35
CA THR A 67 -1.82 36.37 -8.84
C THR A 67 -3.29 36.74 -9.10
N LYS A 68 -3.97 36.04 -10.03
CA LYS A 68 -5.36 36.29 -10.44
C LYS A 68 -6.31 35.12 -10.16
N ALA A 69 -5.81 33.99 -9.66
CA ALA A 69 -6.64 32.83 -9.36
C ALA A 69 -7.52 33.05 -8.11
N PRO A 70 -8.76 32.51 -8.07
CA PRO A 70 -9.59 32.52 -6.87
C PRO A 70 -8.91 31.87 -5.65
N LYS A 71 -9.20 32.36 -4.43
CA LYS A 71 -8.67 31.76 -3.18
C LYS A 71 -9.37 30.45 -2.77
N GLN A 72 -10.53 30.18 -3.35
CA GLN A 72 -11.39 29.02 -3.10
C GLN A 72 -11.93 28.56 -4.46
N SER A 73 -12.38 27.31 -4.55
CA SER A 73 -12.92 26.81 -5.81
C SER A 73 -14.15 27.60 -6.25
N ALA A 74 -14.17 28.01 -7.51
CA ALA A 74 -15.13 28.97 -8.03
C ALA A 74 -15.21 28.90 -9.56
N PRO A 75 -16.34 29.32 -10.16
CA PRO A 75 -16.41 29.46 -11.60
C PRO A 75 -15.54 30.62 -12.09
N ILE A 76 -14.84 30.41 -13.21
CA ILE A 76 -13.97 31.42 -13.86
C ILE A 76 -14.79 32.24 -14.87
N CYS A 77 -15.70 31.59 -15.59
CA CYS A 77 -16.51 32.17 -16.66
C CYS A 77 -17.81 31.37 -16.83
N GLY A 78 -18.82 31.94 -17.51
CA GLY A 78 -20.07 31.27 -17.90
C GLY A 78 -21.07 30.90 -16.79
N ALA A 79 -20.73 31.14 -15.52
CA ALA A 79 -21.63 30.95 -14.38
C ALA A 79 -22.44 32.22 -14.05
N ILE A 80 -23.54 32.01 -13.33
CA ILE A 80 -24.27 33.06 -12.62
C ILE A 80 -23.81 33.08 -11.16
N VAL A 81 -23.20 34.17 -10.72
CA VAL A 81 -22.74 34.38 -9.34
C VAL A 81 -23.49 35.58 -8.77
N ASN A 82 -24.20 35.38 -7.65
CA ASN A 82 -25.01 36.41 -6.99
C ASN A 82 -26.00 37.13 -7.94
N GLY A 83 -26.60 36.39 -8.88
CA GLY A 83 -27.54 36.93 -9.87
C GLY A 83 -26.90 37.69 -11.05
N LYS A 84 -25.57 37.76 -11.11
CA LYS A 84 -24.83 38.37 -12.23
C LYS A 84 -24.12 37.30 -13.06
N GLU A 85 -24.24 37.41 -14.38
CA GLU A 85 -23.54 36.53 -15.32
C GLU A 85 -22.05 36.90 -15.43
N LEU A 86 -21.19 35.90 -15.28
CA LEU A 86 -19.77 36.01 -15.60
C LEU A 86 -19.59 36.00 -17.14
N PRO A 87 -18.51 36.60 -17.67
CA PRO A 87 -18.24 36.57 -19.11
C PRO A 87 -18.29 35.14 -19.67
N ALA A 88 -18.81 34.97 -20.88
CA ALA A 88 -18.79 33.67 -21.57
C ALA A 88 -17.33 33.19 -21.77
N CYS A 89 -17.10 31.88 -21.71
CA CYS A 89 -15.74 31.31 -21.69
C CYS A 89 -14.93 31.41 -22.99
N GLY A 90 -15.50 32.02 -24.04
CA GLY A 90 -14.85 32.27 -25.32
C GLY A 90 -14.91 31.09 -26.30
N GLY A 91 -15.07 31.42 -27.58
CA GLY A 91 -14.97 30.48 -28.70
C GLY A 91 -13.67 30.66 -29.48
N THR A 92 -13.27 29.62 -30.21
CA THR A 92 -12.11 29.59 -31.10
C THR A 92 -12.36 28.63 -32.27
N TRP A 93 -11.46 28.65 -33.25
CA TRP A 93 -11.50 27.80 -34.44
C TRP A 93 -11.09 26.36 -34.12
N ALA A 94 -11.64 25.39 -34.86
CA ALA A 94 -11.08 24.05 -34.92
C ALA A 94 -9.87 24.02 -35.87
N LYS A 95 -8.89 23.17 -35.58
CA LYS A 95 -7.71 22.94 -36.41
C LYS A 95 -7.95 21.72 -37.29
N TYR A 96 -7.78 21.86 -38.60
CA TYR A 96 -7.89 20.75 -39.55
C TYR A 96 -6.62 19.90 -39.52
N GLU A 97 -6.76 18.59 -39.34
CA GLU A 97 -5.62 17.67 -39.20
C GLU A 97 -5.44 16.77 -40.45
N GLY A 98 -6.52 16.46 -41.17
CA GLY A 98 -6.46 15.70 -42.43
C GLY A 98 -7.74 14.98 -42.81
N ALA A 99 -7.65 14.06 -43.78
CA ALA A 99 -8.72 13.12 -44.12
C ALA A 99 -8.81 11.98 -43.09
N ALA A 100 -10.01 11.47 -42.85
CA ALA A 100 -10.22 10.32 -41.97
C ALA A 100 -9.77 8.99 -42.62
N VAL A 101 -9.28 8.05 -41.81
CA VAL A 101 -8.91 6.69 -42.25
C VAL A 101 -10.12 5.76 -42.10
N ALA A 102 -10.52 5.09 -43.18
CA ALA A 102 -11.84 4.44 -43.28
C ALA A 102 -11.87 2.90 -43.22
N GLU A 103 -10.73 2.20 -43.32
CA GLU A 103 -10.73 0.72 -43.40
C GLU A 103 -9.62 0.07 -42.57
N CYS A 104 -9.93 -1.09 -41.94
CA CYS A 104 -8.91 -1.94 -41.34
C CYS A 104 -8.15 -2.75 -42.40
N LYS A 105 -6.82 -2.84 -42.24
CA LYS A 105 -5.99 -3.72 -43.06
C LYS A 105 -6.49 -5.17 -42.95
N PRO A 106 -6.51 -5.96 -44.03
CA PRO A 106 -6.95 -7.36 -44.00
C PRO A 106 -6.36 -8.16 -42.84
N GLY A 107 -7.22 -8.85 -42.09
CA GLY A 107 -6.86 -9.63 -40.89
C GLY A 107 -6.70 -8.82 -39.60
N ALA A 108 -6.90 -7.51 -39.60
CA ALA A 108 -7.22 -6.73 -38.40
C ALA A 108 -8.74 -6.57 -38.25
N PHE A 109 -9.21 -6.35 -37.03
CA PHE A 109 -10.62 -6.16 -36.69
C PHE A 109 -10.80 -4.80 -35.97
N PHE A 110 -11.97 -4.19 -36.12
CA PHE A 110 -12.30 -2.91 -35.51
C PHE A 110 -12.81 -3.08 -34.07
N ASP A 111 -12.28 -2.30 -33.12
CA ASP A 111 -12.77 -2.20 -31.75
C ASP A 111 -13.66 -0.94 -31.60
N VAL A 112 -14.94 -1.16 -31.33
CA VAL A 112 -15.96 -0.09 -31.24
C VAL A 112 -15.76 0.80 -30.02
N GLY A 113 -15.17 0.28 -28.93
CA GLY A 113 -14.92 1.03 -27.70
C GLY A 113 -13.74 2.01 -27.83
N LYS A 114 -12.82 1.75 -28.76
CA LYS A 114 -11.60 2.55 -28.98
C LYS A 114 -11.53 3.25 -30.34
N TRP A 115 -12.38 2.86 -31.30
CA TRP A 115 -12.30 3.32 -32.70
C TRP A 115 -10.97 3.01 -33.39
N GLU A 116 -10.40 1.84 -33.08
CA GLU A 116 -9.08 1.38 -33.51
C GLU A 116 -9.15 0.00 -34.19
N CYS A 117 -8.26 -0.27 -35.16
CA CYS A 117 -7.97 -1.63 -35.62
C CYS A 117 -7.00 -2.32 -34.67
N TRP A 118 -7.36 -3.53 -34.27
CA TRP A 118 -6.51 -4.43 -33.51
C TRP A 118 -6.33 -5.75 -34.28
N ARG A 119 -5.22 -6.44 -34.03
CA ARG A 119 -4.85 -7.68 -34.72
C ARG A 119 -4.44 -8.73 -33.70
N CYS A 120 -4.92 -9.96 -33.90
CA CYS A 120 -4.43 -11.12 -33.17
C CYS A 120 -3.22 -11.74 -33.90
N PRO A 121 -2.26 -12.36 -33.19
CA PRO A 121 -1.16 -13.06 -33.85
C PRO A 121 -1.65 -14.15 -34.82
N PRO A 122 -0.86 -14.55 -35.83
CA PRO A 122 -1.22 -15.62 -36.75
C PRO A 122 -1.65 -16.90 -36.01
N GLY A 123 -2.83 -17.42 -36.37
CA GLY A 123 -3.43 -18.60 -35.74
C GLY A 123 -4.23 -18.35 -34.47
N TYR A 124 -4.32 -17.11 -33.98
CA TYR A 124 -5.17 -16.72 -32.84
C TYR A 124 -6.44 -16.01 -33.33
N TYR A 125 -7.57 -16.32 -32.71
CA TYR A 125 -8.87 -15.66 -32.91
C TYR A 125 -9.18 -14.68 -31.77
N ARG A 126 -10.17 -13.81 -32.01
CA ARG A 126 -10.60 -12.74 -31.09
C ARG A 126 -11.47 -13.31 -29.96
N THR A 127 -11.17 -12.94 -28.70
CA THR A 127 -12.02 -13.24 -27.54
C THR A 127 -12.99 -12.09 -27.21
N GLY A 128 -13.82 -12.24 -26.17
CA GLY A 128 -14.66 -11.14 -25.64
C GLY A 128 -13.96 -10.18 -24.67
N VAL A 129 -12.71 -10.44 -24.28
CA VAL A 129 -11.95 -9.61 -23.30
C VAL A 129 -11.48 -8.31 -23.96
N ALA A 130 -11.30 -7.20 -23.24
CA ALA A 130 -10.82 -5.94 -23.85
C ALA A 130 -9.48 -6.10 -24.61
N VAL A 131 -9.31 -5.43 -25.77
CA VAL A 131 -8.16 -5.61 -26.68
C VAL A 131 -6.79 -5.30 -26.06
N THR A 132 -6.75 -4.51 -25.00
CA THR A 132 -5.52 -4.17 -24.26
C THR A 132 -5.02 -5.26 -23.31
N GLU A 133 -5.84 -6.28 -23.02
CA GLU A 133 -5.55 -7.32 -22.04
C GLU A 133 -4.78 -8.52 -22.60
N PRO A 134 -4.02 -9.26 -21.77
CA PRO A 134 -3.27 -10.44 -22.21
C PRO A 134 -4.11 -11.60 -22.80
N ARG A 135 -5.43 -11.63 -22.54
CA ARG A 135 -6.38 -12.64 -23.03
C ARG A 135 -7.24 -12.16 -24.21
N ALA A 136 -6.89 -11.03 -24.84
CA ALA A 136 -7.66 -10.46 -25.97
C ALA A 136 -7.75 -11.39 -27.20
N CYS A 137 -6.77 -12.26 -27.38
CA CYS A 137 -6.71 -13.26 -28.44
C CYS A 137 -6.51 -14.65 -27.82
N ALA A 138 -7.09 -15.67 -28.45
CA ALA A 138 -6.97 -17.07 -28.02
C ALA A 138 -6.72 -17.99 -29.22
N ARG A 139 -6.09 -19.14 -28.97
CA ARG A 139 -5.89 -20.23 -29.94
C ARG A 139 -6.17 -21.54 -29.24
N LYS A 140 -6.85 -22.49 -29.90
CA LYS A 140 -7.05 -23.83 -29.32
C LYS A 140 -5.69 -24.54 -29.19
N ASN A 141 -5.35 -24.96 -27.97
CA ASN A 141 -4.16 -25.75 -27.69
C ASN A 141 -4.58 -27.19 -27.30
N PRO A 142 -4.33 -28.21 -28.14
CA PRO A 142 -4.69 -29.60 -27.86
C PRO A 142 -4.01 -30.21 -26.61
N GLU A 143 -2.88 -29.65 -26.19
CA GLU A 143 -2.10 -30.12 -25.04
C GLU A 143 -2.54 -29.47 -23.73
N ALA A 144 -3.19 -28.30 -23.81
CA ALA A 144 -3.77 -27.63 -22.66
C ALA A 144 -5.03 -28.39 -22.19
N ARG A 145 -4.91 -29.14 -21.09
CA ARG A 145 -6.07 -29.64 -20.37
C ARG A 145 -6.52 -28.57 -19.39
N GLY A 146 -7.61 -27.87 -19.72
CA GLY A 146 -8.19 -26.85 -18.85
C GLY A 146 -8.51 -27.43 -17.47
N ALA A 147 -8.23 -26.67 -16.41
CA ALA A 147 -8.44 -27.09 -15.03
C ALA A 147 -9.66 -26.38 -14.45
N PHE A 148 -10.58 -27.09 -13.80
CA PHE A 148 -11.69 -26.50 -13.06
C PHE A 148 -11.30 -26.22 -11.60
N GLY A 149 -11.83 -25.14 -11.04
CA GLY A 149 -11.54 -24.70 -9.68
C GLY A 149 -12.61 -23.77 -9.10
N PRO A 150 -12.64 -23.60 -7.77
CA PRO A 150 -13.66 -22.80 -7.10
C PRO A 150 -13.38 -21.29 -7.23
N ALA A 151 -14.45 -20.50 -7.21
CA ALA A 151 -14.36 -19.06 -6.99
C ALA A 151 -14.23 -18.78 -5.49
N SER A 152 -13.53 -17.69 -5.15
CA SER A 152 -13.44 -17.19 -3.77
C SER A 152 -14.52 -16.15 -3.52
N PHE A 153 -15.34 -16.33 -2.48
CA PHE A 153 -16.26 -15.30 -2.00
C PHE A 153 -15.47 -14.18 -1.33
N ARG A 154 -15.76 -12.92 -1.70
CA ARG A 154 -15.01 -11.73 -1.29
C ARG A 154 -15.79 -10.84 -0.32
N GLY A 155 -17.10 -11.03 -0.23
CA GLY A 155 -18.01 -10.25 0.59
C GLY A 155 -19.32 -9.97 -0.14
N THR A 156 -20.23 -9.28 0.54
CA THR A 156 -21.50 -8.82 -0.03
C THR A 156 -21.33 -7.53 -0.84
N ARG A 157 -22.24 -7.25 -1.79
CA ARG A 157 -22.23 -5.95 -2.52
C ARG A 157 -22.47 -4.75 -1.61
N CYS A 158 -23.30 -4.90 -0.58
CA CYS A 158 -23.51 -3.88 0.44
C CYS A 158 -22.77 -4.17 1.75
N PRO A 159 -22.18 -3.15 2.41
CA PRO A 159 -21.53 -3.30 3.72
C PRO A 159 -22.45 -3.87 4.81
N ALA A 160 -21.86 -4.54 5.80
CA ALA A 160 -22.61 -5.12 6.92
C ALA A 160 -23.45 -4.06 7.67
N GLY A 161 -24.73 -4.38 7.92
CA GLY A 161 -25.68 -3.45 8.53
C GLY A 161 -26.20 -2.35 7.60
N SER A 162 -26.06 -2.54 6.29
CA SER A 162 -26.77 -1.81 5.23
C SER A 162 -27.54 -2.78 4.34
N PHE A 163 -28.53 -2.29 3.60
CA PHE A 163 -29.35 -3.04 2.66
C PHE A 163 -29.26 -2.47 1.25
N TYR A 164 -29.53 -3.30 0.25
CA TYR A 164 -29.51 -3.02 -1.17
C TYR A 164 -30.86 -2.48 -1.63
N ASP A 165 -30.83 -1.39 -2.40
CA ASP A 165 -31.98 -0.87 -3.12
C ASP A 165 -31.65 -0.82 -4.63
N ARG A 166 -32.61 -1.19 -5.48
CA ARG A 166 -32.40 -1.31 -6.94
C ARG A 166 -32.45 0.04 -7.67
N VAL A 167 -32.90 1.10 -6.99
CA VAL A 167 -32.96 2.46 -7.53
C VAL A 167 -31.57 2.95 -7.98
N ARG A 168 -31.53 3.76 -9.06
CA ARG A 168 -30.32 4.42 -9.61
C ARG A 168 -29.14 3.48 -9.90
N GLY A 169 -29.42 2.27 -10.39
CA GLY A 169 -28.39 1.28 -10.77
C GLY A 169 -27.84 0.43 -9.63
N GLY A 170 -28.36 0.58 -8.41
CA GLY A 170 -28.00 -0.23 -7.25
C GLY A 170 -27.23 0.55 -6.19
N GLU A 171 -27.91 0.82 -5.08
CA GLU A 171 -27.37 1.61 -3.97
C GLU A 171 -27.43 0.82 -2.66
N CYS A 172 -26.52 1.12 -1.74
CA CYS A 172 -26.52 0.58 -0.38
C CYS A 172 -27.00 1.65 0.60
N TRP A 173 -27.94 1.28 1.47
CA TRP A 173 -28.66 2.19 2.36
C TRP A 173 -28.75 1.64 3.77
N LYS A 174 -28.90 2.52 4.75
CA LYS A 174 -28.93 2.14 6.17
C LYS A 174 -30.04 2.88 6.90
N CYS A 175 -30.81 2.13 7.67
CA CYS A 175 -31.76 2.70 8.62
C CYS A 175 -31.07 3.13 9.93
N PRO A 176 -31.61 4.12 10.65
CA PRO A 176 -31.16 4.45 12.00
C PRO A 176 -31.22 3.22 12.92
N ALA A 177 -30.39 3.19 13.97
CA ALA A 177 -30.35 2.06 14.90
C ALA A 177 -31.73 1.79 15.51
N GLY A 178 -32.19 0.53 15.44
CA GLY A 178 -33.51 0.10 15.90
C GLY A 178 -34.62 0.17 14.84
N PHE A 179 -34.43 0.87 13.72
CA PHE A 179 -35.39 0.96 12.62
C PHE A 179 -35.13 -0.13 11.57
N ARG A 180 -36.19 -0.58 10.90
CA ARG A 180 -36.20 -1.57 9.81
C ARG A 180 -36.58 -0.90 8.49
N ARG A 181 -36.19 -1.49 7.36
CA ARG A 181 -36.58 -1.03 6.01
C ARG A 181 -38.09 -1.19 5.81
N SER A 182 -38.78 -0.12 5.40
CA SER A 182 -40.19 -0.17 4.95
C SER A 182 -40.29 -0.50 3.45
N ALA A 183 -41.50 -0.57 2.90
CA ALA A 183 -41.74 -0.71 1.46
C ALA A 183 -41.75 0.63 0.68
N ALA A 184 -41.54 1.78 1.33
CA ALA A 184 -41.59 3.10 0.68
C ALA A 184 -40.42 3.32 -0.30
N HIS A 185 -40.49 4.34 -1.16
CA HIS A 185 -39.31 4.76 -1.95
C HIS A 185 -38.16 5.18 -1.03
N ILE A 186 -36.91 4.93 -1.44
CA ILE A 186 -35.76 5.07 -0.55
C ILE A 186 -35.48 6.51 -0.08
N ASP A 187 -35.81 7.48 -0.93
CA ASP A 187 -35.70 8.91 -0.63
C ASP A 187 -36.87 9.45 0.24
N ALA A 188 -37.84 8.60 0.62
CA ALA A 188 -39.00 9.02 1.42
C ALA A 188 -38.70 9.13 2.92
N GLY A 189 -39.39 10.06 3.61
CA GLY A 189 -39.25 10.26 5.07
C GLY A 189 -39.67 9.07 5.95
N ASN A 190 -40.30 8.06 5.36
CA ASN A 190 -40.72 6.82 5.99
C ASN A 190 -40.05 5.56 5.38
N ALA A 191 -38.91 5.72 4.68
CA ALA A 191 -38.13 4.61 4.14
C ALA A 191 -37.67 3.60 5.22
N CYS A 192 -37.58 4.05 6.47
CA CYS A 192 -37.30 3.24 7.65
C CYS A 192 -38.40 3.40 8.71
N TYR A 193 -38.72 2.33 9.44
CA TYR A 193 -39.76 2.35 10.48
C TYR A 193 -39.46 1.42 11.66
N VAL A 194 -40.07 1.71 12.81
CA VAL A 194 -40.22 0.79 13.94
C VAL A 194 -41.70 0.39 14.00
N PRO A 195 -42.05 -0.90 13.82
CA PRO A 195 -43.45 -1.32 13.76
C PRO A 195 -44.20 -0.96 15.05
N ALA A 196 -45.47 -0.57 14.92
CA ALA A 196 -46.36 -0.41 16.06
C ALA A 196 -46.45 -1.72 16.86
N SER A 197 -46.57 -1.61 18.18
CA SER A 197 -46.62 -2.77 19.08
C SER A 197 -47.49 -2.51 20.31
N GLU A 198 -47.95 -3.57 20.96
CA GLU A 198 -48.69 -3.46 22.23
C GLU A 198 -47.83 -4.00 23.38
N GLN A 199 -47.73 -3.21 24.46
CA GLN A 199 -47.21 -3.69 25.74
C GLN A 199 -48.37 -4.08 26.65
N PHE A 200 -48.18 -5.14 27.43
CA PHE A 200 -49.21 -5.73 28.28
C PHE A 200 -48.81 -5.69 29.77
N ARG A 201 -49.79 -5.43 30.64
CA ARG A 201 -49.67 -5.46 32.10
C ARG A 201 -50.92 -6.06 32.74
N TYR A 202 -50.74 -6.62 33.93
CA TYR A 202 -51.83 -6.91 34.86
C TYR A 202 -52.59 -5.63 35.24
N ALA A 203 -53.87 -5.77 35.57
CA ALA A 203 -54.62 -4.72 36.24
C ALA A 203 -54.19 -4.62 37.71
N ILE A 204 -54.34 -3.42 38.29
CA ILE A 204 -54.06 -3.12 39.69
C ILE A 204 -55.38 -3.22 40.45
N ARG A 205 -55.41 -4.02 41.52
CA ARG A 205 -56.57 -4.18 42.40
C ARG A 205 -56.65 -3.01 43.38
N ASN A 206 -57.86 -2.45 43.54
CA ASN A 206 -58.15 -1.39 44.49
C ASN A 206 -59.21 -1.88 45.50
N ASN A 207 -59.96 -0.96 46.11
CA ASN A 207 -60.98 -1.25 47.11
C ASN A 207 -62.21 -1.99 46.52
N PRO A 208 -63.05 -2.63 47.35
CA PRO A 208 -64.37 -3.13 46.94
C PRO A 208 -65.22 -2.04 46.27
N ALA A 209 -66.03 -2.42 45.28
CA ALA A 209 -66.98 -1.48 44.66
C ALA A 209 -68.19 -1.23 45.56
N VAL A 210 -68.74 -0.01 45.48
CA VAL A 210 -69.95 0.37 46.22
C VAL A 210 -71.13 0.36 45.24
N GLY A 211 -72.01 -0.64 45.36
CA GLY A 211 -73.21 -0.75 44.51
C GLY A 211 -72.90 -0.77 43.01
N LEU A 212 -71.90 -1.57 42.60
CA LEU A 212 -71.34 -1.65 41.23
C LEU A 212 -70.60 -0.38 40.74
N SER A 213 -70.50 0.67 41.56
CA SER A 213 -69.82 1.91 41.22
C SER A 213 -68.36 1.89 41.67
N CYS A 214 -67.48 2.40 40.81
CA CYS A 214 -66.05 2.57 41.03
C CYS A 214 -65.61 4.03 40.77
N PRO A 215 -64.56 4.53 41.46
CA PRO A 215 -64.00 5.85 41.19
C PRO A 215 -63.54 6.02 39.73
N SER A 216 -63.54 7.27 39.24
CA SER A 216 -63.10 7.59 37.88
C SER A 216 -61.68 7.06 37.60
N GLY A 217 -61.49 6.43 36.45
CA GLY A 217 -60.25 5.73 36.07
C GLY A 217 -60.14 4.29 36.61
N GLN A 218 -61.12 3.81 37.37
CA GLN A 218 -61.25 2.42 37.80
C GLN A 218 -62.47 1.75 37.14
N PHE A 219 -62.48 0.43 37.09
CA PHE A 219 -63.55 -0.40 36.54
C PHE A 219 -63.87 -1.56 37.50
N TRP A 220 -65.14 -1.92 37.60
CA TRP A 220 -65.59 -3.03 38.46
C TRP A 220 -65.29 -4.39 37.82
N ASP A 221 -64.90 -5.36 38.64
CA ASP A 221 -64.84 -6.78 38.27
C ASP A 221 -65.97 -7.57 38.96
N SER A 222 -66.69 -8.37 38.17
CA SER A 222 -67.86 -9.12 38.64
C SER A 222 -67.53 -10.44 39.33
N VAL A 223 -66.27 -10.89 39.29
CA VAL A 223 -65.84 -12.17 39.86
C VAL A 223 -65.37 -11.98 41.31
N ASP A 224 -64.58 -10.92 41.56
CA ASP A 224 -64.09 -10.61 42.92
C ASP A 224 -64.77 -9.41 43.58
N GLY A 225 -65.60 -8.67 42.84
CA GLY A 225 -66.40 -7.54 43.36
C GLY A 225 -65.61 -6.25 43.61
N HIS A 226 -64.32 -6.19 43.25
CA HIS A 226 -63.47 -5.04 43.53
C HIS A 226 -63.36 -4.09 42.33
N CYS A 227 -62.90 -2.87 42.62
CA CYS A 227 -62.49 -1.92 41.60
C CYS A 227 -61.04 -2.20 41.18
N TRP A 228 -60.80 -2.19 39.88
CA TRP A 228 -59.51 -2.44 39.26
C TRP A 228 -59.12 -1.24 38.38
N SER A 229 -57.84 -1.01 38.18
CA SER A 229 -57.33 0.08 37.34
C SER A 229 -56.17 -0.40 36.48
N CYS A 230 -55.90 0.29 35.39
CA CYS A 230 -54.68 0.06 34.62
C CYS A 230 -53.55 0.98 35.09
N PRO A 231 -52.27 0.54 35.01
CA PRO A 231 -51.13 1.42 35.23
C PRO A 231 -51.20 2.66 34.34
N ALA A 232 -50.62 3.78 34.78
CA ALA A 232 -50.62 5.03 34.03
C ALA A 232 -50.09 4.82 32.59
N GLY A 233 -50.86 5.29 31.59
CA GLY A 233 -50.55 5.09 30.17
C GLY A 233 -51.06 3.78 29.55
N TYR A 234 -51.69 2.89 30.33
CA TYR A 234 -52.30 1.65 29.84
C TYR A 234 -53.83 1.77 29.86
N ALA A 235 -54.48 1.27 28.80
CA ALA A 235 -55.91 1.16 28.66
C ALA A 235 -56.39 -0.29 28.92
N ARG A 236 -57.64 -0.44 29.34
CA ARG A 236 -58.27 -1.74 29.62
C ARG A 236 -58.43 -2.56 28.33
N THR A 237 -58.11 -3.86 28.38
CA THR A 237 -58.42 -4.84 27.32
C THR A 237 -59.71 -5.60 27.62
N GLY A 238 -60.08 -6.56 26.77
CA GLY A 238 -61.17 -7.51 27.01
C GLY A 238 -60.78 -8.78 27.79
N THR A 239 -59.51 -8.98 28.17
CA THR A 239 -59.09 -10.20 28.91
C THR A 239 -59.45 -10.11 30.40
N HIS A 240 -59.36 -11.20 31.17
CA HIS A 240 -59.71 -11.17 32.60
C HIS A 240 -58.79 -10.22 33.41
N VAL A 241 -59.25 -9.66 34.55
CA VAL A 241 -58.46 -8.68 35.33
C VAL A 241 -57.17 -9.26 35.92
N HIS A 242 -57.16 -10.57 36.19
CA HIS A 242 -55.98 -11.34 36.62
C HIS A 242 -55.05 -11.76 35.48
N ASP A 243 -55.39 -11.49 34.21
CA ASP A 243 -54.54 -11.84 33.06
C ASP A 243 -53.38 -10.83 32.92
N ALA A 244 -52.20 -11.31 32.53
CA ALA A 244 -51.03 -10.47 32.23
C ALA A 244 -51.28 -9.43 31.13
N LYS A 245 -52.35 -9.61 30.34
CA LYS A 245 -52.82 -8.73 29.26
C LYS A 245 -54.05 -7.90 29.62
N ALA A 246 -54.48 -7.87 30.89
CA ALA A 246 -55.65 -7.12 31.35
C ALA A 246 -55.61 -5.63 30.95
N CYS A 247 -54.41 -5.06 30.85
CA CYS A 247 -54.14 -3.70 30.45
C CYS A 247 -53.13 -3.68 29.29
N ARG A 248 -53.38 -2.84 28.27
CA ARG A 248 -52.50 -2.64 27.11
C ARG A 248 -52.07 -1.19 26.94
N GLN A 249 -50.86 -0.98 26.44
CA GLN A 249 -50.40 0.31 25.93
C GLN A 249 -50.02 0.15 24.46
N VAL A 250 -50.64 0.95 23.58
CA VAL A 250 -50.29 0.98 22.15
C VAL A 250 -49.06 1.88 21.98
N ILE A 251 -47.98 1.29 21.46
CA ILE A 251 -46.78 2.01 21.04
C ILE A 251 -46.93 2.30 19.55
N ALA A 252 -47.06 3.58 19.21
CA ALA A 252 -47.17 4.04 17.84
C ALA A 252 -45.93 3.71 17.00
N GLU A 253 -46.15 3.50 15.69
CA GLU A 253 -45.07 3.39 14.71
C GLU A 253 -44.19 4.66 14.73
N LYS A 254 -42.88 4.46 14.57
CA LYS A 254 -41.92 5.56 14.35
C LYS A 254 -41.36 5.45 12.94
N GLN A 255 -41.27 6.57 12.23
CA GLN A 255 -40.75 6.64 10.86
C GLN A 255 -39.47 7.48 10.81
N ALA A 256 -38.59 7.17 9.85
CA ALA A 256 -37.36 7.91 9.57
C ALA A 256 -36.91 7.72 8.11
N SER A 257 -36.14 8.67 7.58
CA SER A 257 -35.43 8.51 6.32
C SER A 257 -34.31 7.47 6.44
N ALA A 258 -34.04 6.76 5.34
CA ALA A 258 -32.82 5.99 5.20
C ALA A 258 -31.63 6.92 4.92
N THR A 259 -30.41 6.49 5.24
CA THR A 259 -29.17 7.18 4.87
C THR A 259 -28.38 6.34 3.86
N ARG A 260 -27.98 6.91 2.73
CA ARG A 260 -27.19 6.20 1.72
C ARG A 260 -25.76 5.98 2.22
N VAL A 261 -25.27 4.75 2.06
CA VAL A 261 -23.94 4.30 2.45
C VAL A 261 -22.97 4.36 1.26
N GLY A 262 -23.42 4.00 0.05
CA GLY A 262 -22.61 3.98 -1.15
C GLY A 262 -23.31 3.30 -2.34
N LEU A 263 -22.54 2.97 -3.38
CA LEU A 263 -23.01 2.17 -4.53
C LEU A 263 -22.84 0.67 -4.27
N ALA A 264 -23.77 -0.15 -4.76
CA ALA A 264 -23.75 -1.61 -4.61
C ALA A 264 -22.90 -2.27 -5.71
N LYS A 265 -21.58 -2.17 -5.58
CA LYS A 265 -20.60 -2.63 -6.58
C LYS A 265 -19.59 -3.62 -6.00
N CYS A 266 -19.11 -4.54 -6.85
CA CYS A 266 -17.91 -5.33 -6.57
C CYS A 266 -16.66 -4.57 -7.01
N GLU A 267 -15.49 -4.93 -6.47
CA GLU A 267 -14.21 -4.30 -6.85
C GLU A 267 -13.67 -4.87 -8.16
N ASP A 268 -12.66 -4.20 -8.70
CA ASP A 268 -12.02 -4.59 -9.96
C ASP A 268 -11.51 -6.05 -9.95
N GLY A 269 -11.92 -6.80 -10.98
CA GLY A 269 -11.61 -8.23 -11.12
C GLY A 269 -12.39 -9.13 -10.14
N GLU A 270 -13.47 -8.63 -9.54
CA GLU A 270 -14.52 -9.43 -8.91
C GLU A 270 -15.79 -9.36 -9.77
N PHE A 271 -16.59 -10.42 -9.77
CA PHE A 271 -17.90 -10.46 -10.45
C PHE A 271 -19.02 -10.60 -9.44
N HIS A 272 -20.18 -10.03 -9.79
CA HIS A 272 -21.40 -10.15 -9.01
C HIS A 272 -22.12 -11.47 -9.33
N ASP A 273 -22.63 -12.13 -8.30
CA ASP A 273 -23.62 -13.21 -8.39
C ASP A 273 -24.61 -13.05 -7.23
N ASP A 274 -25.90 -13.34 -7.43
CA ASP A 274 -26.90 -13.22 -6.36
C ASP A 274 -26.69 -14.25 -5.23
N ARG A 275 -25.89 -15.30 -5.46
CA ARG A 275 -25.54 -16.31 -4.45
C ARG A 275 -24.51 -15.78 -3.44
N ILE A 276 -24.71 -16.16 -2.18
CA ILE A 276 -23.84 -15.88 -1.04
C ILE A 276 -23.66 -17.20 -0.27
N PRO A 277 -22.44 -17.54 0.21
CA PRO A 277 -22.25 -18.74 1.02
C PRO A 277 -23.08 -18.72 2.31
N GLY A 278 -23.72 -19.85 2.63
CA GLY A 278 -24.39 -20.09 3.90
C GLY A 278 -25.85 -19.60 3.99
N VAL A 279 -26.16 -18.40 3.49
CA VAL A 279 -27.54 -17.86 3.41
C VAL A 279 -27.66 -16.90 2.22
N GLN A 280 -28.67 -17.07 1.37
CA GLN A 280 -29.06 -16.02 0.41
C GLN A 280 -29.81 -14.92 1.15
N ASN A 281 -29.23 -13.73 1.23
CA ASN A 281 -29.91 -12.54 1.75
C ASN A 281 -30.15 -11.53 0.60
N PRO A 282 -31.40 -11.31 0.16
CA PRO A 282 -31.70 -10.33 -0.89
C PRO A 282 -31.34 -8.90 -0.47
N ASP A 283 -31.36 -8.60 0.84
CA ASP A 283 -31.01 -7.29 1.38
C ASP A 283 -29.54 -6.92 1.12
N THR A 284 -28.63 -7.86 0.82
CA THR A 284 -27.23 -7.47 0.54
C THR A 284 -26.95 -7.27 -0.95
N GLY A 285 -27.97 -7.48 -1.79
CA GLY A 285 -27.85 -7.50 -3.24
C GLY A 285 -26.98 -8.64 -3.76
N GLY A 286 -26.83 -9.75 -3.04
CA GLY A 286 -25.94 -10.83 -3.47
C GLY A 286 -24.47 -10.63 -3.07
N GLY A 287 -23.62 -11.45 -3.69
CA GLY A 287 -22.21 -11.64 -3.38
C GLY A 287 -21.25 -11.13 -4.45
N CYS A 288 -20.06 -10.74 -4.01
CA CYS A 288 -18.91 -10.51 -4.87
C CYS A 288 -17.97 -11.71 -4.80
N TRP A 289 -17.58 -12.21 -5.97
CA TRP A 289 -16.82 -13.43 -6.14
C TRP A 289 -15.60 -13.18 -7.03
N LYS A 290 -14.52 -13.93 -6.81
CA LYS A 290 -13.27 -13.79 -7.57
C LYS A 290 -12.69 -15.14 -7.95
N CYS A 291 -12.48 -15.34 -9.24
CA CYS A 291 -11.68 -16.45 -9.74
C CYS A 291 -10.19 -16.25 -9.40
N PRO A 292 -9.40 -17.31 -9.25
CA PRO A 292 -7.96 -17.20 -9.13
C PRO A 292 -7.35 -16.42 -10.32
N ALA A 293 -6.21 -15.78 -10.13
CA ALA A 293 -5.56 -15.03 -11.21
C ALA A 293 -5.25 -15.95 -12.40
N GLU A 294 -5.56 -15.50 -13.63
CA GLU A 294 -5.48 -16.26 -14.90
C GLU A 294 -6.57 -17.33 -15.12
N TRP A 295 -7.62 -17.35 -14.29
CA TRP A 295 -8.77 -18.24 -14.44
C TRP A 295 -10.00 -17.43 -14.84
N ASP A 296 -10.73 -17.90 -15.84
CA ASP A 296 -11.96 -17.28 -16.31
C ASP A 296 -13.18 -17.81 -15.55
N ARG A 297 -14.24 -17.00 -15.52
CA ARG A 297 -15.53 -17.36 -14.93
C ARG A 297 -16.29 -18.30 -15.87
N THR A 298 -16.66 -19.49 -15.39
CA THR A 298 -17.46 -20.46 -16.15
C THR A 298 -18.96 -20.13 -16.11
N THR A 299 -19.79 -20.97 -16.72
CA THR A 299 -21.25 -20.95 -16.56
C THR A 299 -21.75 -21.76 -15.35
N PHE A 300 -20.90 -22.55 -14.69
CA PHE A 300 -21.27 -23.35 -13.51
C PHE A 300 -21.60 -22.46 -12.30
N PRO A 301 -22.28 -22.96 -11.25
CA PRO A 301 -22.53 -22.18 -10.04
C PRO A 301 -21.25 -21.64 -9.36
N VAL A 302 -21.29 -20.41 -8.84
CA VAL A 302 -20.14 -19.72 -8.20
C VAL A 302 -19.64 -20.38 -6.92
N ASP A 303 -20.53 -21.07 -6.24
CA ASP A 303 -20.32 -21.89 -5.05
C ASP A 303 -19.78 -23.30 -5.38
N GLY A 304 -19.67 -23.65 -6.66
CA GLY A 304 -19.17 -24.95 -7.13
C GLY A 304 -17.66 -25.03 -7.36
N GLN A 305 -17.12 -26.25 -7.32
CA GLN A 305 -15.71 -26.53 -7.63
C GLN A 305 -15.31 -26.30 -9.10
N ALA A 306 -16.27 -25.99 -9.97
CA ALA A 306 -16.06 -25.64 -11.37
C ALA A 306 -16.47 -24.20 -11.70
N ALA A 307 -16.65 -23.33 -10.70
CA ALA A 307 -17.01 -21.92 -10.87
C ALA A 307 -16.02 -21.13 -11.76
N CYS A 308 -14.76 -21.57 -11.80
CA CYS A 308 -13.68 -20.98 -12.58
C CYS A 308 -12.96 -22.06 -13.38
N GLU A 309 -12.41 -21.68 -14.54
CA GLU A 309 -11.57 -22.54 -15.37
C GLU A 309 -10.23 -21.88 -15.68
N LYS A 310 -9.15 -22.64 -15.56
CA LYS A 310 -7.84 -22.26 -16.09
C LYS A 310 -7.73 -22.72 -17.53
N ASP A 311 -7.32 -21.79 -18.38
CA ASP A 311 -6.90 -21.96 -19.77
C ASP A 311 -7.96 -22.54 -20.76
N GLY A 312 -8.95 -23.33 -20.32
CA GLY A 312 -10.10 -23.75 -21.15
C GLY A 312 -9.74 -24.61 -22.39
N GLY A 313 -8.51 -25.12 -22.48
CA GLY A 313 -7.97 -25.72 -23.70
C GLY A 313 -7.49 -24.69 -24.74
N LEU A 314 -7.23 -23.46 -24.30
CA LEU A 314 -6.82 -22.32 -25.10
C LEU A 314 -5.46 -21.78 -24.62
N GLU A 315 -4.66 -21.35 -25.58
CA GLU A 315 -3.47 -20.52 -25.39
C GLU A 315 -3.88 -19.07 -25.64
N PHE A 316 -3.48 -18.15 -24.76
CA PHE A 316 -3.89 -16.75 -24.81
C PHE A 316 -2.75 -15.82 -25.24
N PHE A 317 -3.09 -14.75 -25.95
CA PHE A 317 -2.14 -13.72 -26.36
C PHE A 317 -2.78 -12.33 -26.38
N LYS A 318 -1.96 -11.28 -26.21
CA LYS A 318 -2.40 -9.89 -26.26
C LYS A 318 -2.61 -9.43 -27.70
N ALA A 319 -3.69 -8.71 -27.99
CA ALA A 319 -3.87 -8.11 -29.31
C ALA A 319 -2.85 -6.97 -29.54
N SER A 320 -2.34 -6.85 -30.76
CA SER A 320 -1.51 -5.72 -31.18
C SER A 320 -2.36 -4.65 -31.87
N LEU A 321 -2.17 -3.38 -31.53
CA LEU A 321 -2.74 -2.25 -32.27
C LEU A 321 -2.19 -2.26 -33.71
N ASP A 322 -3.07 -2.20 -34.71
CA ASP A 322 -2.70 -2.19 -36.14
C ASP A 322 -2.75 -0.75 -36.72
N SER A 323 -3.81 -0.02 -36.41
CA SER A 323 -4.03 1.39 -36.81
C SER A 323 -5.25 1.99 -36.07
N ALA A 324 -5.47 3.30 -36.16
CA ALA A 324 -6.77 3.90 -35.84
C ALA A 324 -7.72 3.81 -37.06
N VAL A 325 -9.05 3.79 -36.86
CA VAL A 325 -10.07 3.90 -37.93
C VAL A 325 -11.06 5.02 -37.64
N SER A 326 -10.50 6.18 -37.39
CA SER A 326 -11.17 7.45 -37.64
C SER A 326 -10.08 8.51 -37.67
N CYS A 327 -10.32 9.63 -37.02
CA CYS A 327 -9.29 10.58 -36.67
C CYS A 327 -8.46 10.03 -35.50
N PRO A 328 -7.15 10.34 -35.44
CA PRO A 328 -6.34 10.06 -34.26
C PRO A 328 -6.98 10.54 -32.94
N ALA A 329 -6.54 9.98 -31.81
CA ALA A 329 -6.96 10.46 -30.49
C ALA A 329 -6.80 11.98 -30.34
N ASP A 330 -7.70 12.59 -29.57
CA ASP A 330 -7.88 14.05 -29.41
C ASP A 330 -8.35 14.81 -30.66
N GLN A 331 -8.74 14.09 -31.71
CA GLN A 331 -9.40 14.63 -32.90
C GLN A 331 -10.82 14.09 -33.02
N PHE A 332 -11.67 14.77 -33.80
CA PHE A 332 -13.04 14.40 -34.05
C PHE A 332 -13.36 14.48 -35.55
N PHE A 333 -14.31 13.65 -35.96
CA PHE A 333 -14.74 13.51 -37.35
C PHE A 333 -15.81 14.55 -37.71
N ASP A 334 -15.74 15.08 -38.93
CA ASP A 334 -16.78 15.87 -39.58
C ASP A 334 -16.97 15.40 -41.04
N PHE A 335 -18.19 15.50 -41.56
CA PHE A 335 -18.48 15.19 -42.97
C PHE A 335 -18.06 16.33 -43.91
N ILE A 336 -17.90 17.55 -43.40
CA ILE A 336 -17.52 18.75 -44.16
C ILE A 336 -16.14 18.57 -44.80
N GLY A 337 -16.09 18.53 -46.13
CA GLY A 337 -14.83 18.51 -46.88
C GLY A 337 -13.99 19.78 -46.72
N VAL A 338 -12.70 19.68 -47.02
CA VAL A 338 -11.74 20.80 -47.12
C VAL A 338 -11.10 20.76 -48.50
N ASN A 339 -11.40 21.76 -49.33
CA ASN A 339 -10.81 21.88 -50.67
C ASN A 339 -9.43 22.55 -50.64
N ASP A 340 -8.72 22.59 -51.77
CA ASP A 340 -7.34 23.11 -51.83
C ASP A 340 -7.21 24.60 -51.48
N GLN A 341 -8.22 25.43 -51.76
CA GLN A 341 -8.21 26.85 -51.39
C GLN A 341 -8.44 27.03 -49.89
N GLU A 342 -9.39 26.28 -49.32
CA GLU A 342 -9.64 26.28 -47.88
C GLU A 342 -8.43 25.77 -47.10
N LEU A 343 -7.76 24.73 -47.61
CA LEU A 343 -6.53 24.20 -47.04
C LEU A 343 -5.38 25.22 -47.06
N ARG A 344 -5.24 26.01 -48.14
CA ARG A 344 -4.28 27.13 -48.19
C ARG A 344 -4.59 28.17 -47.12
N ASN A 345 -5.86 28.56 -46.97
CA ASN A 345 -6.30 29.52 -45.96
C ASN A 345 -6.02 29.01 -44.54
N LEU A 346 -6.35 27.75 -44.24
CA LEU A 346 -6.11 27.11 -42.94
C LEU A 346 -4.61 27.01 -42.63
N LYS A 347 -3.76 26.65 -43.59
CA LYS A 347 -2.29 26.65 -43.42
C LYS A 347 -1.76 28.06 -43.14
N GLY A 348 -2.26 29.08 -43.86
CA GLY A 348 -1.91 30.49 -43.63
C GLY A 348 -2.30 31.00 -42.24
N ALA A 349 -3.41 30.50 -41.69
CA ALA A 349 -3.86 30.80 -40.32
C ALA A 349 -3.23 29.90 -39.23
N ASN A 350 -2.28 29.02 -39.57
CA ASN A 350 -1.72 27.99 -38.68
C ASN A 350 -2.79 27.03 -38.07
N LEU A 351 -3.92 26.88 -38.75
CA LEU A 351 -5.04 25.99 -38.42
C LEU A 351 -5.03 24.68 -39.25
N ALA A 352 -3.93 24.38 -39.94
CA ALA A 352 -3.69 23.06 -40.55
C ALA A 352 -2.18 22.73 -40.59
N PRO A 353 -1.76 21.47 -40.35
CA PRO A 353 -0.39 21.03 -40.59
C PRO A 353 0.05 21.28 -42.04
N SER A 354 1.32 21.63 -42.26
CA SER A 354 1.88 21.80 -43.61
C SER A 354 1.73 20.55 -44.49
N THR A 355 1.74 19.37 -43.87
CA THR A 355 1.57 18.04 -44.48
C THR A 355 0.13 17.65 -44.80
N ALA A 356 -0.88 18.36 -44.28
CA ALA A 356 -2.28 18.03 -44.50
C ALA A 356 -2.67 18.15 -45.98
N LYS A 357 -3.56 17.27 -46.44
CA LYS A 357 -4.13 17.23 -47.80
C LYS A 357 -5.62 17.60 -47.78
N SER A 358 -6.16 17.98 -48.93
CA SER A 358 -7.58 18.21 -49.13
C SER A 358 -8.37 16.91 -49.10
N ALA A 359 -9.66 17.00 -48.80
CA ALA A 359 -10.59 15.86 -48.72
C ALA A 359 -12.00 16.30 -49.11
N ALA A 360 -12.65 15.57 -50.00
CA ALA A 360 -13.98 15.93 -50.50
C ALA A 360 -15.09 15.76 -49.44
N SER A 361 -14.93 14.79 -48.53
CA SER A 361 -15.73 14.58 -47.33
C SER A 361 -14.92 13.75 -46.33
N GLY A 362 -15.39 13.62 -45.09
CA GLY A 362 -14.75 12.78 -44.07
C GLY A 362 -13.42 13.35 -43.59
N THR A 363 -13.50 14.41 -42.77
CA THR A 363 -12.37 15.21 -42.31
C THR A 363 -12.15 15.09 -40.81
N CYS A 364 -10.90 15.30 -40.41
CA CYS A 364 -10.45 15.22 -39.04
C CYS A 364 -10.01 16.57 -38.52
N TRP A 365 -10.50 16.92 -37.34
CA TRP A 365 -10.31 18.21 -36.71
C TRP A 365 -9.97 18.05 -35.23
N SER A 366 -9.12 18.92 -34.70
CA SER A 366 -8.86 19.02 -33.27
C SER A 366 -9.38 20.35 -32.73
N CYS A 367 -9.75 20.37 -31.45
CA CYS A 367 -9.90 21.63 -30.73
C CYS A 367 -8.58 21.99 -30.03
N PRO A 368 -8.26 23.29 -29.87
CA PRO A 368 -7.18 23.71 -28.98
C PRO A 368 -7.39 23.15 -27.57
N ALA A 369 -6.30 22.92 -26.84
CA ALA A 369 -6.35 22.33 -25.50
C ALA A 369 -7.39 23.00 -24.60
N ASN A 370 -8.13 22.19 -23.83
CA ASN A 370 -9.22 22.61 -22.93
C ASN A 370 -10.44 23.25 -23.62
N HIS A 371 -10.58 23.09 -24.95
CA HIS A 371 -11.80 23.42 -25.68
C HIS A 371 -12.45 22.14 -26.21
N LYS A 372 -13.79 22.09 -26.18
CA LYS A 372 -14.61 21.02 -26.76
C LYS A 372 -15.30 21.55 -28.02
N ARG A 373 -15.69 20.64 -28.92
CA ARG A 373 -16.43 20.98 -30.15
C ARG A 373 -17.81 21.54 -29.78
N THR A 374 -18.23 22.62 -30.44
CA THR A 374 -19.58 23.18 -30.31
C THR A 374 -20.53 22.57 -31.36
N THR A 375 -21.78 23.01 -31.38
CA THR A 375 -22.72 22.71 -32.49
C THR A 375 -22.43 23.51 -33.76
N SER A 376 -21.50 24.47 -33.73
CA SER A 376 -21.09 25.21 -34.93
C SER A 376 -20.25 24.32 -35.86
N HIS A 377 -20.38 24.56 -37.16
CA HIS A 377 -19.59 23.87 -38.17
C HIS A 377 -18.08 24.07 -37.94
N VAL A 378 -17.26 23.06 -38.26
CA VAL A 378 -15.80 23.06 -38.00
C VAL A 378 -15.02 24.26 -38.55
N LYS A 379 -15.53 24.90 -39.60
CA LYS A 379 -14.96 26.11 -40.22
C LYS A 379 -15.40 27.42 -39.53
N ALA A 380 -16.06 27.37 -38.37
CA ALA A 380 -16.52 28.55 -37.65
C ALA A 380 -15.47 29.04 -36.61
N GLY A 381 -15.43 30.36 -36.37
CA GLY A 381 -14.59 30.96 -35.33
C GLY A 381 -14.98 30.60 -33.88
N ASN A 382 -16.06 29.85 -33.70
CA ASN A 382 -16.53 29.28 -32.44
C ASN A 382 -16.78 27.76 -32.56
N ALA A 383 -16.19 27.08 -33.54
CA ALA A 383 -16.28 25.62 -33.72
C ALA A 383 -15.79 24.83 -32.49
N CYS A 384 -14.89 25.45 -31.73
CA CYS A 384 -14.44 24.99 -30.42
C CYS A 384 -14.76 26.06 -29.38
N ALA A 385 -15.24 25.66 -28.21
CA ALA A 385 -15.42 26.54 -27.05
C ALA A 385 -14.94 25.82 -25.80
N ARG A 386 -14.59 26.56 -24.76
CA ARG A 386 -14.49 25.94 -23.43
C ARG A 386 -15.89 25.51 -22.96
N PRO A 387 -16.00 24.63 -21.95
CA PRO A 387 -17.29 24.24 -21.37
C PRO A 387 -18.18 25.44 -21.01
N SER A 388 -19.48 25.18 -20.85
CA SER A 388 -20.51 26.18 -20.48
C SER A 388 -20.12 27.09 -19.33
N MET A 389 -19.36 26.52 -18.40
CA MET A 389 -18.78 27.12 -17.21
C MET A 389 -17.41 26.48 -17.02
N ASP A 390 -16.36 27.29 -16.92
CA ASP A 390 -15.03 26.85 -16.53
C ASP A 390 -14.90 26.94 -15.01
N TRP A 391 -14.29 25.94 -14.37
CA TRP A 391 -14.23 25.80 -12.91
C TRP A 391 -12.79 25.78 -12.42
N TYR A 392 -12.46 26.72 -11.55
CA TYR A 392 -11.23 26.68 -10.79
C TYR A 392 -11.40 25.77 -9.58
N THR A 393 -10.65 24.67 -9.53
CA THR A 393 -10.44 23.90 -8.30
C THR A 393 -9.29 24.51 -7.50
N ALA A 394 -9.55 24.88 -6.24
CA ALA A 394 -8.51 25.37 -5.35
C ALA A 394 -7.50 24.26 -4.98
N PRO A 395 -6.25 24.62 -4.65
CA PRO A 395 -5.27 23.66 -4.14
C PRO A 395 -5.77 23.04 -2.83
N TYR A 396 -5.81 21.71 -2.77
CA TYR A 396 -5.89 21.04 -1.48
C TYR A 396 -4.55 21.23 -0.75
N LYS A 397 -4.60 21.61 0.53
CA LYS A 397 -3.40 21.74 1.35
C LYS A 397 -2.91 20.34 1.76
N GLU A 398 -2.03 19.77 0.94
CA GLU A 398 -1.42 18.47 1.24
C GLU A 398 -0.63 18.51 2.55
N PRO A 399 -0.72 17.47 3.39
CA PRO A 399 -0.20 17.50 4.76
C PRO A 399 1.32 17.49 4.82
N GLY A 400 2.01 16.92 3.84
CA GLY A 400 3.43 16.57 3.96
C GLY A 400 3.64 15.34 4.83
N LEU A 401 4.85 14.79 4.81
CA LEU A 401 5.19 13.56 5.56
C LEU A 401 4.79 13.65 7.03
N PHE A 402 5.12 14.76 7.70
CA PHE A 402 4.86 14.94 9.14
C PHE A 402 3.47 15.50 9.46
N GLY A 403 2.72 15.97 8.46
CA GLY A 403 1.32 16.35 8.66
C GLY A 403 0.34 15.17 8.63
N VAL A 404 0.79 13.98 8.23
CA VAL A 404 0.00 12.75 8.33
C VAL A 404 0.03 12.27 9.79
N GLU A 405 -1.14 12.14 10.40
CA GLU A 405 -1.28 11.68 11.79
C GLU A 405 -0.56 10.34 12.02
N GLY A 406 0.25 10.25 13.08
CA GLY A 406 1.07 9.07 13.38
C GLY A 406 2.38 8.94 12.60
N ALA A 407 2.62 9.75 11.56
CA ALA A 407 3.85 9.66 10.77
C ALA A 407 5.10 10.06 11.56
N GLU A 408 5.04 11.04 12.47
CA GLU A 408 6.16 11.38 13.35
C GLU A 408 6.65 10.17 14.16
N ALA A 409 5.73 9.41 14.75
CA ALA A 409 6.05 8.21 15.52
C ALA A 409 6.63 7.11 14.63
N ALA A 410 6.02 6.86 13.47
CA ALA A 410 6.50 5.85 12.51
C ALA A 410 7.89 6.21 11.93
N VAL A 411 8.14 7.48 11.60
CA VAL A 411 9.45 7.96 11.11
C VAL A 411 10.51 7.78 12.20
N LEU A 412 10.23 8.17 13.45
CA LEU A 412 11.19 7.94 14.55
C LEU A 412 11.46 6.45 14.78
N GLU A 413 10.44 5.58 14.76
CA GLU A 413 10.63 4.14 14.82
C GLU A 413 11.56 3.61 13.72
N LEU A 414 11.42 4.10 12.47
CA LEU A 414 12.21 3.69 11.30
C LEU A 414 13.63 4.29 11.22
N VAL A 415 13.86 5.44 11.87
CA VAL A 415 15.12 6.19 11.79
C VAL A 415 16.04 5.91 13.00
N ARG A 416 15.47 5.56 14.16
CA ARG A 416 16.23 5.27 15.40
C ARG A 416 17.21 4.10 15.27
N ASP A 417 16.84 3.04 14.55
CA ASP A 417 17.75 1.90 14.29
C ASP A 417 18.69 2.12 13.10
N ARG A 418 18.40 3.14 12.26
CA ARG A 418 19.08 3.52 11.02
C ARG A 418 19.08 2.46 9.92
N GLN A 419 18.61 1.24 10.19
CA GLN A 419 18.72 0.10 9.30
C GLN A 419 17.92 0.32 8.01
N ALA A 420 16.69 0.83 8.13
CA ALA A 420 15.87 1.18 6.97
C ALA A 420 16.53 2.25 6.09
N VAL A 421 17.12 3.27 6.72
CA VAL A 421 17.79 4.40 6.04
C VAL A 421 19.07 3.95 5.35
N GLU A 422 19.95 3.20 6.04
CA GLU A 422 21.23 2.73 5.49
C GLU A 422 21.03 1.67 4.39
N ILE A 423 20.01 0.81 4.49
CA ILE A 423 19.62 -0.10 3.39
C ILE A 423 19.14 0.71 2.16
N ALA A 424 18.36 1.78 2.37
CA ALA A 424 17.93 2.65 1.28
C ALA A 424 19.11 3.41 0.64
N ILE A 425 20.04 3.92 1.45
CA ILE A 425 21.29 4.55 1.00
C ILE A 425 22.12 3.58 0.14
N GLN A 426 22.34 2.34 0.61
CA GLN A 426 23.09 1.35 -0.15
C GLN A 426 22.40 0.98 -1.47
N ALA A 427 21.09 0.73 -1.44
CA ALA A 427 20.34 0.36 -2.63
C ALA A 427 20.32 1.50 -3.67
N LEU A 428 20.19 2.75 -3.23
CA LEU A 428 20.33 3.91 -4.09
C LEU A 428 21.76 4.01 -4.65
N ALA A 429 22.81 3.88 -3.82
CA ALA A 429 24.20 3.93 -4.27
C ALA A 429 24.52 2.85 -5.33
N ASP A 430 23.99 1.64 -5.17
CA ASP A 430 24.12 0.53 -6.12
C ASP A 430 23.51 0.86 -7.49
N ASP A 431 22.30 1.44 -7.50
CA ASP A 431 21.55 1.82 -8.72
C ASP A 431 22.17 3.05 -9.41
N THR A 432 22.54 4.06 -8.61
CA THR A 432 23.03 5.35 -9.08
C THR A 432 24.53 5.34 -9.39
N LYS A 433 25.25 4.27 -9.04
CA LYS A 433 26.73 4.18 -9.06
C LYS A 433 27.45 5.29 -8.29
N THR A 434 26.76 5.93 -7.34
CA THR A 434 27.33 6.98 -6.50
C THR A 434 28.09 6.34 -5.34
N PRO A 435 29.28 6.83 -4.93
CA PRO A 435 29.96 6.31 -3.75
C PRO A 435 29.07 6.35 -2.51
N VAL A 436 28.91 5.19 -1.84
CA VAL A 436 28.03 5.03 -0.67
C VAL A 436 28.29 6.12 0.38
N ALA A 437 29.56 6.44 0.66
CA ALA A 437 29.94 7.47 1.62
C ALA A 437 29.43 8.88 1.26
N GLN A 438 29.46 9.25 -0.03
CA GLN A 438 28.96 10.55 -0.49
C GLN A 438 27.43 10.62 -0.37
N LEU A 439 26.74 9.55 -0.78
CA LEU A 439 25.28 9.50 -0.75
C LEU A 439 24.76 9.43 0.69
N ARG A 440 25.43 8.66 1.55
CA ARG A 440 25.20 8.58 3.00
C ARG A 440 25.32 9.95 3.66
N LYS A 441 26.38 10.70 3.34
CA LYS A 441 26.58 12.06 3.87
C LYS A 441 25.40 12.96 3.49
N ASN A 442 25.13 13.10 2.19
CA ASN A 442 24.09 13.99 1.68
C ASN A 442 22.71 13.70 2.29
N LEU A 443 22.34 12.42 2.42
CA LEU A 443 21.01 12.02 2.88
C LEU A 443 20.84 12.16 4.40
N TRP A 444 21.88 11.91 5.19
CA TRP A 444 21.82 12.22 6.63
C TRP A 444 21.86 13.72 6.91
N GLU A 445 22.61 14.52 6.14
CA GLU A 445 22.56 15.99 6.22
C GLU A 445 21.15 16.51 5.88
N GLU A 446 20.50 15.98 4.83
CA GLU A 446 19.11 16.27 4.46
C GLU A 446 18.12 15.92 5.60
N ILE A 447 18.22 14.72 6.19
CA ILE A 447 17.38 14.29 7.33
C ILE A 447 17.57 15.21 8.55
N GLY A 448 18.78 15.71 8.80
CA GLY A 448 19.07 16.57 9.94
C GLY A 448 18.71 18.05 9.75
N ALA A 449 18.65 18.53 8.50
CA ALA A 449 18.43 19.94 8.17
C ALA A 449 17.02 20.25 7.66
N GLU A 450 16.48 19.41 6.78
CA GLU A 450 15.18 19.59 6.11
C GLU A 450 14.43 18.24 6.00
N PRO A 451 14.15 17.55 7.13
CA PRO A 451 13.53 16.23 7.13
C PRO A 451 12.21 16.18 6.37
N GLU A 452 11.46 17.27 6.33
CA GLU A 452 10.19 17.40 5.58
C GLU A 452 10.35 17.21 4.06
N LYS A 453 11.57 17.38 3.53
CA LYS A 453 11.90 17.19 2.12
C LYS A 453 12.52 15.82 1.83
N SER A 454 12.81 15.01 2.86
CA SER A 454 13.70 13.87 2.66
C SER A 454 13.05 12.74 1.88
N ALA A 455 13.60 12.51 0.69
CA ALA A 455 13.18 11.48 -0.24
C ALA A 455 13.22 10.07 0.36
N VAL A 456 14.23 9.80 1.19
CA VAL A 456 14.40 8.51 1.86
C VAL A 456 13.35 8.31 2.94
N LEU A 457 13.09 9.33 3.77
CA LEU A 457 12.05 9.24 4.82
C LEU A 457 10.68 8.99 4.20
N MET A 458 10.33 9.70 3.12
CA MET A 458 9.08 9.48 2.38
C MET A 458 8.96 8.06 1.82
N ALA A 459 10.05 7.48 1.33
CA ALA A 459 10.07 6.14 0.71
C ALA A 459 10.03 5.00 1.76
N ILE A 460 10.85 5.06 2.82
CA ILE A 460 10.84 4.03 3.87
C ILE A 460 9.52 4.04 4.65
N THR A 461 8.93 5.23 4.85
CA THR A 461 7.63 5.36 5.53
C THR A 461 6.49 4.87 4.64
N GLN A 462 6.56 5.05 3.31
CA GLN A 462 5.63 4.38 2.40
C GLN A 462 5.69 2.86 2.55
N ALA A 463 6.90 2.31 2.54
CA ALA A 463 7.10 0.86 2.61
C ALA A 463 6.61 0.29 3.96
N ALA A 464 6.82 1.01 5.06
CA ALA A 464 6.28 0.68 6.37
C ALA A 464 4.73 0.73 6.40
N LEU A 465 4.13 1.77 5.81
CA LEU A 465 2.68 1.90 5.66
C LEU A 465 2.08 0.70 4.90
N MET A 466 2.63 0.35 3.73
CA MET A 466 2.14 -0.79 2.94
C MET A 466 2.32 -2.13 3.68
N ALA A 467 3.46 -2.34 4.33
CA ALA A 467 3.71 -3.53 5.13
C ALA A 467 2.77 -3.64 6.35
N ALA A 468 2.42 -2.51 6.97
CA ALA A 468 1.48 -2.45 8.08
C ALA A 468 0.02 -2.69 7.64
N ILE A 469 -0.36 -2.28 6.42
CA ILE A 469 -1.65 -2.61 5.81
C ILE A 469 -1.73 -4.11 5.50
N GLU A 470 -0.69 -4.71 4.90
CA GLU A 470 -0.67 -6.13 4.54
C GLU A 470 -0.53 -7.07 5.77
N SER A 471 0.11 -6.62 6.85
CA SER A 471 0.32 -7.41 8.07
C SER A 471 0.06 -6.61 9.36
N PRO A 472 -1.20 -6.22 9.66
CA PRO A 472 -1.52 -5.37 10.81
C PRO A 472 -1.10 -5.94 12.17
N GLN A 473 -1.03 -7.28 12.28
CA GLN A 473 -0.59 -7.97 13.49
C GLN A 473 0.92 -7.81 13.76
N ARG A 474 1.72 -7.46 12.75
CA ARG A 474 3.17 -7.21 12.86
C ARG A 474 3.53 -5.73 12.93
N ALA A 475 2.56 -4.84 12.72
CA ALA A 475 2.78 -3.40 12.73
C ALA A 475 3.05 -2.88 14.16
N THR A 476 4.05 -2.01 14.28
CA THR A 476 4.37 -1.26 15.51
C THR A 476 3.24 -0.28 15.88
N PRO A 477 3.23 0.27 17.11
CA PRO A 477 2.28 1.33 17.48
C PRO A 477 2.34 2.55 16.55
N GLY A 478 3.53 3.05 16.21
CA GLY A 478 3.69 4.16 15.27
C GLY A 478 3.19 3.82 13.86
N GLN A 479 3.50 2.63 13.34
CA GLN A 479 2.98 2.16 12.05
C GLN A 479 1.44 2.03 12.05
N LYS A 480 0.83 1.54 13.14
CA LYS A 480 -0.64 1.47 13.28
C LYS A 480 -1.27 2.87 13.30
N ALA A 481 -0.66 3.82 13.99
CA ALA A 481 -1.09 5.22 13.99
C ALA A 481 -0.97 5.83 12.58
N LEU A 482 0.13 5.58 11.87
CA LEU A 482 0.34 5.99 10.48
C LEU A 482 -0.71 5.41 9.52
N VAL A 483 -1.08 4.12 9.66
CA VAL A 483 -2.17 3.51 8.85
C VAL A 483 -3.50 4.22 9.11
N ALA A 484 -3.81 4.52 10.37
CA ALA A 484 -5.04 5.24 10.73
C ALA A 484 -5.04 6.70 10.22
N GLY A 485 -3.92 7.41 10.35
CA GLY A 485 -3.76 8.78 9.84
C GLY A 485 -3.78 8.86 8.32
N PHE A 486 -3.18 7.90 7.64
CA PHE A 486 -3.26 7.81 6.18
C PHE A 486 -4.69 7.51 5.71
N SER A 487 -5.42 6.64 6.41
CA SER A 487 -6.85 6.40 6.17
C SER A 487 -7.68 7.68 6.32
N LYS A 488 -7.46 8.44 7.40
CA LYS A 488 -8.10 9.77 7.61
C LYS A 488 -7.78 10.75 6.48
N TYR A 489 -6.50 10.83 6.06
CA TYR A 489 -6.08 11.65 4.94
C TYR A 489 -6.80 11.27 3.63
N MET A 490 -6.87 9.98 3.30
CA MET A 490 -7.56 9.49 2.11
C MET A 490 -9.04 9.90 2.12
N ILE A 491 -9.74 9.75 3.25
CA ILE A 491 -11.14 10.16 3.41
C ILE A 491 -11.28 11.68 3.18
N ALA A 492 -10.44 12.50 3.83
CA ALA A 492 -10.47 13.95 3.69
C ALA A 492 -10.22 14.40 2.25
N ARG A 493 -9.21 13.82 1.57
CA ARG A 493 -8.84 14.15 0.20
C ARG A 493 -9.89 13.72 -0.82
N ARG A 494 -10.45 12.51 -0.68
CA ARG A 494 -11.58 12.03 -1.50
C ARG A 494 -12.82 12.90 -1.30
N THR A 495 -13.15 13.22 -0.05
CA THR A 495 -14.30 14.07 0.30
C THR A 495 -14.15 15.47 -0.30
N TYR A 496 -12.95 16.07 -0.25
CA TYR A 496 -12.68 17.35 -0.89
C TYR A 496 -12.94 17.31 -2.40
N ILE A 497 -12.37 16.35 -3.13
CA ILE A 497 -12.53 16.24 -4.58
C ILE A 497 -13.99 15.99 -4.97
N ALA A 498 -14.68 15.09 -4.26
CA ALA A 498 -16.09 14.79 -4.52
C ALA A 498 -17.02 15.98 -4.19
N GLN A 499 -16.71 16.75 -3.15
CA GLN A 499 -17.44 17.97 -2.81
C GLN A 499 -17.17 19.09 -3.84
N ASP A 500 -15.94 19.21 -4.36
CA ASP A 500 -15.58 20.21 -5.37
C ASP A 500 -16.32 19.95 -6.69
N ALA A 501 -16.34 18.69 -7.14
CA ALA A 501 -17.13 18.27 -8.31
C ALA A 501 -18.64 18.52 -8.11
N LEU A 502 -19.18 18.25 -6.92
CA LEU A 502 -20.59 18.56 -6.60
C LEU A 502 -20.85 20.08 -6.58
N ASN A 503 -19.91 20.89 -6.09
CA ASN A 503 -20.04 22.35 -6.09
C ASN A 503 -20.01 22.91 -7.52
N ALA A 504 -19.14 22.37 -8.39
CA ALA A 504 -19.09 22.72 -9.81
C ALA A 504 -20.41 22.36 -10.51
N TYR A 505 -20.94 21.16 -10.26
CA TYR A 505 -22.25 20.75 -10.77
C TYR A 505 -23.38 21.68 -10.29
N ASP A 506 -23.51 21.92 -8.98
CA ASP A 506 -24.58 22.75 -8.41
C ASP A 506 -24.51 24.20 -8.89
N THR A 507 -23.31 24.72 -9.17
CA THR A 507 -23.11 26.07 -9.73
C THR A 507 -23.53 26.12 -11.20
N TRP A 508 -23.14 25.13 -12.01
CA TRP A 508 -23.59 25.02 -13.41
C TRP A 508 -25.11 24.86 -13.50
N ALA A 509 -25.70 23.96 -12.72
CA ALA A 509 -27.14 23.68 -12.76
C ALA A 509 -27.99 24.91 -12.43
N ARG A 510 -27.58 25.72 -11.43
CA ARG A 510 -28.22 27.01 -11.12
C ARG A 510 -28.07 28.02 -12.26
N SER A 511 -26.91 28.05 -12.91
CA SER A 511 -26.62 28.96 -14.02
C SER A 511 -27.46 28.62 -15.26
N GLU A 512 -27.63 27.33 -15.54
CA GLU A 512 -28.51 26.81 -16.58
C GLU A 512 -29.99 27.12 -16.27
N GLN A 513 -30.44 26.89 -15.03
CA GLN A 513 -31.81 27.22 -14.60
C GLN A 513 -32.11 28.71 -14.77
N TYR A 514 -31.20 29.59 -14.33
CA TYR A 514 -31.33 31.04 -14.49
C TYR A 514 -31.44 31.44 -15.97
N ARG A 515 -30.54 30.95 -16.84
CA ARG A 515 -30.58 31.23 -18.27
C ARG A 515 -31.87 30.73 -18.92
N ARG A 516 -32.37 29.53 -18.57
CA ARG A 516 -33.67 29.01 -19.05
C ARG A 516 -34.87 29.85 -18.60
N THR A 517 -34.84 30.39 -17.37
CA THR A 517 -35.90 31.31 -16.90
C THR A 517 -35.85 32.68 -17.58
N GLY A 518 -34.66 33.15 -18.00
CA GLY A 518 -34.51 34.39 -18.77
C GLY A 518 -34.84 34.25 -20.26
N SER A 519 -34.35 33.19 -20.93
CA SER A 519 -34.48 33.03 -22.39
C SER A 519 -35.91 32.72 -22.85
N ARG A 520 -36.76 32.14 -21.98
CA ARG A 520 -38.20 31.97 -22.22
C ARG A 520 -38.95 33.29 -22.48
N ALA A 521 -38.38 34.44 -22.15
CA ALA A 521 -38.94 35.75 -22.47
C ALA A 521 -38.69 36.19 -23.93
N GLN A 522 -37.82 35.50 -24.70
CA GLN A 522 -37.36 35.99 -26.03
C GLN A 522 -37.29 34.96 -27.16
N GLN A 523 -37.38 33.64 -26.94
CA GLN A 523 -37.23 32.64 -28.02
C GLN A 523 -38.49 31.80 -28.29
N SER A 524 -38.72 31.50 -29.57
CA SER A 524 -39.89 30.76 -30.07
C SER A 524 -39.67 29.24 -30.12
N GLY A 525 -40.79 28.50 -30.11
CA GLY A 525 -40.85 27.11 -29.66
C GLY A 525 -40.00 26.06 -30.39
N LEU A 526 -39.60 26.27 -31.65
CA LEU A 526 -38.77 25.31 -32.38
C LEU A 526 -37.28 25.44 -32.01
N PHE A 527 -36.77 26.65 -31.85
CA PHE A 527 -35.38 26.87 -31.40
C PHE A 527 -35.24 26.51 -29.92
N ALA A 528 -36.24 26.81 -29.08
CA ALA A 528 -36.26 26.39 -27.69
C ALA A 528 -36.37 24.86 -27.50
N ALA A 529 -36.82 24.11 -28.52
CA ALA A 529 -36.83 22.65 -28.53
C ALA A 529 -35.53 22.03 -29.08
N LEU A 530 -34.71 22.81 -29.78
CA LEU A 530 -33.40 22.41 -30.33
C LEU A 530 -32.22 22.90 -29.47
N ASP A 531 -32.44 23.86 -28.57
CA ASP A 531 -31.49 24.23 -27.52
C ASP A 531 -31.37 23.08 -26.51
N THR A 532 -30.34 22.25 -26.69
CA THR A 532 -30.09 21.08 -25.83
C THR A 532 -29.61 21.44 -24.42
N GLY A 533 -29.57 22.74 -24.07
CA GLY A 533 -28.85 23.26 -22.92
C GLY A 533 -27.33 23.19 -23.12
N ILE A 534 -26.60 23.91 -22.27
CA ILE A 534 -25.13 23.94 -22.37
C ILE A 534 -24.53 22.86 -21.48
N ALA A 535 -23.69 21.98 -22.04
CA ALA A 535 -23.11 20.82 -21.36
C ALA A 535 -22.44 21.18 -20.01
N PRO A 536 -22.52 20.31 -18.99
CA PRO A 536 -21.88 20.55 -17.68
C PRO A 536 -20.35 20.69 -17.81
N PRO A 537 -19.67 21.18 -16.75
CA PRO A 537 -18.21 21.15 -16.69
C PRO A 537 -17.68 19.74 -16.93
N ASP A 538 -16.50 19.64 -17.54
CA ASP A 538 -15.86 18.34 -17.67
C ASP A 538 -15.36 17.89 -16.29
N PHE A 539 -16.08 16.95 -15.66
CA PHE A 539 -15.72 16.44 -14.35
C PHE A 539 -14.40 15.68 -14.35
N TYR A 540 -13.93 15.19 -15.51
CA TYR A 540 -12.58 14.68 -15.64
C TYR A 540 -11.57 15.81 -15.39
N ASP A 541 -11.73 16.95 -16.06
CA ASP A 541 -10.82 18.10 -15.91
C ASP A 541 -10.88 18.69 -14.48
N VAL A 542 -12.05 18.77 -13.84
CA VAL A 542 -12.20 19.22 -12.44
C VAL A 542 -11.47 18.28 -11.46
N ILE A 543 -11.69 16.96 -11.58
CA ILE A 543 -11.04 15.97 -10.72
C ILE A 543 -9.53 15.95 -10.95
N HIS A 544 -9.09 15.99 -12.21
CA HIS A 544 -7.68 16.01 -12.57
C HIS A 544 -6.99 17.31 -12.13
N ALA A 545 -7.61 18.48 -12.30
CA ALA A 545 -7.09 19.75 -11.78
C ALA A 545 -6.89 19.70 -10.26
N GLY A 546 -7.89 19.19 -9.51
CA GLY A 546 -7.78 19.00 -8.06
C GLY A 546 -6.64 18.08 -7.61
N VAL A 547 -6.18 17.18 -8.48
CA VAL A 547 -5.02 16.31 -8.26
C VAL A 547 -3.71 17.00 -8.68
N PHE A 548 -3.64 17.59 -9.87
CA PHE A 548 -2.43 18.24 -10.40
C PHE A 548 -2.03 19.49 -9.64
N VAL A 549 -3.00 20.32 -9.23
CA VAL A 549 -2.74 21.54 -8.45
C VAL A 549 -2.14 21.20 -7.08
N GLY A 550 -2.53 20.08 -6.46
CA GLY A 550 -1.91 19.59 -5.21
C GLY A 550 -0.46 19.12 -5.38
N LEU A 551 -0.10 18.59 -6.56
CA LEU A 551 1.28 18.24 -6.90
C LEU A 551 2.14 19.45 -7.27
N GLY A 552 1.54 20.48 -7.88
CA GLY A 552 2.21 21.72 -8.28
C GLY A 552 2.38 22.76 -7.16
N ALA A 553 1.51 22.75 -6.15
CA ALA A 553 1.59 23.63 -4.97
C ALA A 553 2.47 23.06 -3.85
N GLY A 554 2.74 21.75 -3.86
CA GLY A 554 3.66 21.08 -2.94
C GLY A 554 5.13 21.16 -3.39
N ILE A 555 6.04 20.70 -2.53
CA ILE A 555 7.41 20.37 -2.94
C ILE A 555 7.28 19.12 -3.81
N GLY A 556 7.28 19.32 -5.13
CA GLY A 556 6.99 18.27 -6.11
C GLY A 556 7.82 17.01 -5.87
N VAL A 557 7.12 15.87 -5.81
CA VAL A 557 7.65 14.52 -5.52
C VAL A 557 9.02 14.32 -6.18
N SER A 558 10.07 14.28 -5.35
CA SER A 558 11.43 14.47 -5.83
C SER A 558 11.93 13.30 -6.68
N ALA A 559 12.96 13.56 -7.49
CA ALA A 559 13.62 12.53 -8.30
C ALA A 559 14.13 11.37 -7.44
N GLY A 560 14.69 11.69 -6.27
CA GLY A 560 15.23 10.73 -5.31
C GLY A 560 14.16 9.82 -4.73
N TYR A 561 12.96 10.35 -4.42
CA TYR A 561 11.85 9.53 -3.93
C TYR A 561 11.40 8.54 -5.01
N THR A 562 11.20 9.02 -6.25
CA THR A 562 10.77 8.16 -7.36
C THR A 562 11.78 7.03 -7.63
N ALA A 563 13.08 7.30 -7.52
CA ALA A 563 14.13 6.28 -7.61
C ALA A 563 14.08 5.29 -6.42
N ALA A 564 13.97 5.79 -5.19
CA ALA A 564 13.88 4.96 -3.99
C ALA A 564 12.67 4.00 -4.03
N ILE A 565 11.51 4.47 -4.50
CA ILE A 565 10.29 3.65 -4.62
C ILE A 565 10.20 2.81 -5.91
N ALA A 566 11.21 2.90 -6.78
CA ALA A 566 11.38 2.03 -7.95
C ALA A 566 12.35 0.86 -7.66
N ASN A 567 13.23 1.00 -6.66
CA ASN A 567 14.29 0.04 -6.39
C ASN A 567 13.79 -1.18 -5.58
N PRO A 568 13.79 -2.41 -6.15
CA PRO A 568 13.30 -3.61 -5.47
C PRO A 568 14.09 -3.98 -4.21
N ALA A 569 15.36 -3.60 -4.13
CA ALA A 569 16.22 -3.95 -3.00
C ALA A 569 15.82 -3.19 -1.72
N VAL A 570 15.29 -1.97 -1.84
CA VAL A 570 14.77 -1.20 -0.69
C VAL A 570 13.61 -1.94 -0.04
N PHE A 571 12.55 -2.24 -0.80
CA PHE A 571 11.39 -2.95 -0.26
C PHE A 571 11.72 -4.37 0.21
N LYS A 572 12.49 -5.13 -0.58
CA LYS A 572 12.81 -6.54 -0.29
C LYS A 572 13.74 -6.72 0.93
N LYS A 573 14.64 -5.76 1.21
CA LYS A 573 15.55 -5.83 2.37
C LYS A 573 14.98 -5.18 3.62
N VAL A 574 14.20 -4.08 3.51
CA VAL A 574 13.63 -3.40 4.69
C VAL A 574 12.31 -4.05 5.16
N PHE A 575 11.46 -4.53 4.24
CA PHE A 575 10.15 -5.12 4.57
C PHE A 575 9.96 -6.52 3.96
N PRO A 576 10.77 -7.53 4.34
CA PRO A 576 10.82 -8.85 3.71
C PRO A 576 9.55 -9.72 3.87
N TYR A 577 8.53 -9.20 4.56
CA TYR A 577 7.30 -9.91 4.87
C TYR A 577 6.14 -9.63 3.91
N SER A 578 6.23 -8.55 3.12
CA SER A 578 5.17 -8.12 2.21
C SER A 578 5.28 -8.82 0.85
N ARG A 579 4.25 -9.59 0.50
CA ARG A 579 4.10 -10.25 -0.80
C ARG A 579 3.73 -9.25 -1.89
N SER A 580 2.89 -8.27 -1.55
CA SER A 580 2.44 -7.23 -2.50
C SER A 580 3.61 -6.36 -2.96
N LEU A 581 4.48 -5.91 -2.05
CA LEU A 581 5.66 -5.10 -2.36
C LEU A 581 6.67 -5.88 -3.21
N VAL A 582 6.91 -7.17 -2.91
CA VAL A 582 7.81 -8.00 -3.73
C VAL A 582 7.26 -8.19 -5.15
N LYS A 583 5.95 -8.47 -5.30
CA LYS A 583 5.29 -8.60 -6.61
C LYS A 583 5.32 -7.28 -7.39
N ALA A 584 4.99 -6.16 -6.76
CA ALA A 584 4.99 -4.83 -7.38
C ALA A 584 6.39 -4.39 -7.82
N ALA A 585 7.43 -4.72 -7.02
CA ALA A 585 8.80 -4.42 -7.35
C ALA A 585 9.34 -5.27 -8.52
N LEU A 586 8.98 -6.56 -8.59
CA LEU A 586 9.29 -7.42 -9.74
C LEU A 586 8.61 -6.90 -11.02
N LYS A 587 7.31 -6.60 -10.96
CA LYS A 587 6.54 -6.07 -12.11
C LYS A 587 7.04 -4.70 -12.60
N LYS A 588 7.54 -3.85 -11.68
CA LYS A 588 8.21 -2.59 -12.03
C LYS A 588 9.57 -2.82 -12.70
N ALA A 589 10.34 -3.82 -12.27
CA ALA A 589 11.60 -4.18 -12.90
C ALA A 589 11.39 -4.71 -14.33
N GLU A 590 10.34 -5.49 -14.57
CA GLU A 590 9.92 -5.94 -15.91
C GLU A 590 9.54 -4.75 -16.81
N MET A 591 8.67 -3.84 -16.33
CA MET A 591 8.31 -2.63 -17.09
C MET A 591 9.51 -1.70 -17.38
N ALA A 592 10.49 -1.62 -16.47
CA ALA A 592 11.72 -0.86 -16.68
C ALA A 592 12.64 -1.50 -17.74
N ALA A 593 12.65 -2.84 -17.81
CA ALA A 593 13.37 -3.59 -18.82
C ALA A 593 12.74 -3.44 -20.23
N GLU A 594 11.41 -3.54 -20.34
CA GLU A 594 10.69 -3.39 -21.61
C GLU A 594 10.81 -1.99 -22.22
N HIS A 595 10.84 -0.93 -21.41
CA HIS A 595 10.80 0.47 -21.87
C HIS A 595 12.17 1.16 -21.89
N GLY A 596 13.28 0.44 -21.64
CA GLY A 596 14.66 0.97 -21.78
C GLY A 596 15.04 2.12 -20.84
N THR A 597 14.29 2.35 -19.76
CA THR A 597 14.37 3.56 -18.93
C THR A 597 15.66 3.69 -18.10
N GLY A 598 16.40 2.60 -17.88
CA GLY A 598 17.63 2.58 -17.08
C GLY A 598 18.72 3.55 -17.53
N LYS A 599 18.84 3.82 -18.85
CA LYS A 599 19.80 4.81 -19.39
C LYS A 599 19.40 6.27 -19.09
N VAL A 600 18.13 6.52 -18.79
CA VAL A 600 17.62 7.86 -18.41
C VAL A 600 17.77 8.10 -16.91
N ALA A 601 17.58 7.07 -16.08
CA ALA A 601 17.85 7.12 -14.64
C ALA A 601 19.31 7.48 -14.34
N GLN A 602 20.28 6.85 -15.02
CA GLN A 602 21.71 7.15 -14.86
C GLN A 602 22.05 8.64 -15.07
N LYS A 603 21.54 9.27 -16.13
CA LYS A 603 21.77 10.70 -16.41
C LYS A 603 21.10 11.68 -15.43
N VAL A 604 20.21 11.20 -14.56
CA VAL A 604 19.54 12.02 -13.53
C VAL A 604 20.42 12.16 -12.29
N VAL A 605 21.23 11.15 -11.98
CA VAL A 605 22.12 11.12 -10.81
C VAL A 605 23.23 12.15 -10.94
N GLU A 606 23.98 12.10 -12.04
CA GLU A 606 25.16 12.95 -12.28
C GLU A 606 24.84 14.46 -12.29
N LYS A 607 23.57 14.85 -12.41
CA LYS A 607 23.11 16.26 -12.35
C LYS A 607 22.04 16.49 -11.28
N GLY A 608 21.98 15.59 -10.29
CA GLY A 608 20.88 15.43 -9.34
C GLY A 608 20.75 16.49 -8.23
N LEU A 609 21.56 17.55 -8.22
CA LEU A 609 21.50 18.60 -7.18
C LEU A 609 21.00 19.98 -7.66
N GLN A 610 20.77 20.21 -8.96
CA GLN A 610 20.49 21.57 -9.49
C GLN A 610 19.36 21.68 -10.54
N ALA A 611 18.65 20.61 -10.87
CA ALA A 611 17.72 20.59 -12.01
C ALA A 611 16.22 20.80 -11.63
N THR A 612 15.86 22.00 -11.16
CA THR A 612 14.46 22.41 -10.92
C THR A 612 13.59 22.46 -12.19
N SER A 613 14.18 22.54 -13.38
CA SER A 613 13.46 22.71 -14.66
C SER A 613 13.01 21.42 -15.36
N LYS A 614 13.43 20.23 -14.89
CA LYS A 614 13.02 18.92 -15.47
C LYS A 614 11.91 18.20 -14.70
N ALA A 615 11.22 18.88 -13.79
CA ALA A 615 10.05 18.33 -13.11
C ALA A 615 8.88 18.04 -14.06
N ILE A 616 8.68 18.88 -15.08
CA ILE A 616 7.52 18.83 -16.00
C ILE A 616 7.48 17.52 -16.80
N GLN A 617 8.61 17.06 -17.36
CA GLN A 617 8.66 15.78 -18.10
C GLN A 617 8.42 14.54 -17.22
N ARG A 618 8.59 14.65 -15.89
CA ARG A 618 8.34 13.53 -14.95
C ARG A 618 6.88 13.37 -14.58
N MET A 619 6.01 14.32 -14.93
CA MET A 619 4.57 14.14 -14.75
C MET A 619 4.09 12.89 -15.47
N ALA A 620 4.55 12.58 -16.69
CA ALA A 620 4.06 11.45 -17.49
C ALA A 620 4.17 10.06 -16.80
N SER A 621 5.23 9.79 -16.04
CA SER A 621 5.38 8.52 -15.29
C SER A 621 4.48 8.46 -14.06
N VAL A 622 4.29 9.61 -13.38
CA VAL A 622 3.29 9.75 -12.33
C VAL A 622 1.88 9.64 -12.93
N MET A 623 1.59 10.23 -14.08
CA MET A 623 0.30 10.16 -14.77
C MET A 623 -0.07 8.71 -15.15
N LYS A 624 0.88 7.89 -15.60
CA LYS A 624 0.66 6.46 -15.90
C LYS A 624 0.47 5.59 -14.64
N ALA A 625 0.88 6.08 -13.47
CA ALA A 625 0.53 5.45 -12.18
C ALA A 625 -0.82 5.99 -11.64
N MET A 626 -1.08 7.29 -11.81
CA MET A 626 -2.30 7.97 -11.38
C MET A 626 -3.50 7.68 -12.28
N SER A 627 -3.29 7.18 -13.51
CA SER A 627 -4.36 6.59 -14.33
C SER A 627 -4.97 5.34 -13.71
N SER A 628 -4.39 4.78 -12.64
CA SER A 628 -5.04 3.75 -11.79
C SER A 628 -5.94 4.32 -10.69
N ILE A 629 -6.01 5.65 -10.51
CA ILE A 629 -6.99 6.32 -9.64
C ILE A 629 -8.37 6.40 -10.32
N GLY A 630 -8.42 6.38 -11.66
CA GLY A 630 -9.64 6.06 -12.42
C GLY A 630 -9.65 4.57 -12.76
N PRO A 631 -10.43 3.74 -12.04
CA PRO A 631 -11.82 3.58 -12.45
C PRO A 631 -12.85 4.28 -11.57
N GLN A 632 -12.73 4.14 -10.26
CA GLN A 632 -13.89 4.16 -9.36
C GLN A 632 -14.46 5.56 -9.03
N LEU A 633 -13.71 6.63 -9.31
CA LEU A 633 -14.20 8.03 -9.30
C LEU A 633 -14.43 8.61 -10.70
N ILE A 634 -13.95 7.96 -11.76
CA ILE A 634 -13.81 8.54 -13.11
C ILE A 634 -14.79 7.93 -14.11
N ILE A 635 -15.15 6.64 -13.99
CA ILE A 635 -15.72 5.89 -15.11
C ILE A 635 -17.25 6.02 -15.28
N THR A 636 -18.04 6.26 -14.24
CA THR A 636 -19.50 6.39 -14.44
C THR A 636 -19.92 7.77 -14.96
N LEU A 637 -19.58 8.86 -14.28
CA LEU A 637 -20.16 10.17 -14.65
C LEU A 637 -19.56 10.80 -15.91
N ALA A 638 -18.23 10.80 -16.05
CA ALA A 638 -17.57 11.49 -17.15
C ALA A 638 -17.81 10.77 -18.49
N ILE A 639 -17.87 9.44 -18.48
CA ILE A 639 -18.12 8.65 -19.70
C ILE A 639 -19.59 8.72 -20.11
N GLU A 640 -20.55 8.57 -19.18
CA GLU A 640 -21.98 8.68 -19.50
C GLU A 640 -22.34 10.08 -20.06
N ILE A 641 -21.78 11.15 -19.49
CA ILE A 641 -22.05 12.54 -19.93
C ILE A 641 -21.32 12.88 -21.24
N ALA A 642 -20.09 12.40 -21.46
CA ALA A 642 -19.33 12.73 -22.67
C ALA A 642 -19.72 11.90 -23.91
N SER A 643 -20.22 10.68 -23.73
CA SER A 643 -20.48 9.75 -24.84
C SER A 643 -21.85 9.91 -25.52
N HIS A 644 -22.89 10.36 -24.82
CA HIS A 644 -24.26 10.33 -25.34
C HIS A 644 -24.74 11.67 -25.94
N GLN A 645 -24.39 11.91 -27.21
CA GLN A 645 -24.89 13.05 -27.98
C GLN A 645 -26.43 13.05 -28.19
N PHE A 646 -27.13 11.94 -27.91
CA PHE A 646 -28.57 11.75 -28.22
C PHE A 646 -29.52 11.57 -27.00
N GLU A 647 -29.02 11.41 -25.77
CA GLU A 647 -29.87 11.23 -24.56
C GLU A 647 -29.69 12.37 -23.53
N LYS A 648 -29.53 13.60 -24.04
CA LYS A 648 -28.99 14.75 -23.27
C LYS A 648 -29.80 15.25 -22.08
N LEU A 649 -31.07 14.85 -21.90
CA LEU A 649 -31.90 15.33 -20.77
C LEU A 649 -31.89 14.36 -19.56
N ILE A 650 -31.86 13.05 -19.79
CA ILE A 650 -31.94 12.04 -18.72
C ILE A 650 -30.63 12.00 -17.91
N ALA A 651 -29.48 12.07 -18.59
CA ALA A 651 -28.16 12.03 -17.96
C ALA A 651 -27.89 13.23 -17.02
N ILE A 652 -28.54 14.37 -17.23
CA ILE A 652 -28.38 15.57 -16.38
C ILE A 652 -29.10 15.39 -15.04
N GLU A 653 -30.35 14.93 -15.04
CA GLU A 653 -31.13 14.79 -13.80
C GLU A 653 -30.54 13.71 -12.86
N GLU A 654 -29.96 12.64 -13.41
CA GLU A 654 -29.27 11.60 -12.63
C GLU A 654 -27.87 12.01 -12.11
N ALA A 655 -27.24 13.02 -12.72
CA ALA A 655 -25.86 13.37 -12.39
C ALA A 655 -25.68 13.82 -10.94
N ARG A 656 -26.64 14.59 -10.40
CA ARG A 656 -26.59 15.06 -9.01
C ARG A 656 -26.75 13.94 -7.98
N PRO A 657 -27.75 13.03 -8.07
CA PRO A 657 -27.81 11.84 -7.24
C PRO A 657 -26.54 10.98 -7.26
N LYS A 658 -25.91 10.81 -8.43
CA LYS A 658 -24.65 10.07 -8.62
C LYS A 658 -23.46 10.78 -7.97
N LEU A 659 -23.29 12.09 -8.14
CA LEU A 659 -22.26 12.89 -7.44
C LEU A 659 -22.41 12.85 -5.92
N LEU A 660 -23.65 12.95 -5.41
CA LEU A 660 -23.95 12.76 -3.99
C LEU A 660 -23.63 11.32 -3.51
N ALA A 661 -23.59 10.32 -4.40
CA ALA A 661 -23.25 8.93 -4.05
C ALA A 661 -21.74 8.78 -3.92
N LEU A 662 -20.99 9.35 -4.87
CA LEU A 662 -19.54 9.44 -4.82
C LEU A 662 -19.07 10.24 -3.59
N LEU A 663 -19.79 11.30 -3.20
CA LEU A 663 -19.50 12.03 -1.95
C LEU A 663 -19.80 11.22 -0.68
N ALA A 664 -20.81 10.34 -0.68
CA ALA A 664 -21.11 9.45 0.44
C ALA A 664 -20.07 8.33 0.56
N ASP A 665 -19.65 7.76 -0.58
CA ASP A 665 -18.59 6.75 -0.72
C ASP A 665 -17.21 7.32 -0.33
N ALA A 666 -16.89 8.53 -0.77
CA ALA A 666 -15.67 9.26 -0.43
C ALA A 666 -15.49 9.52 1.08
N LYS A 667 -16.59 9.53 1.84
CA LYS A 667 -16.62 9.66 3.30
C LYS A 667 -16.45 8.33 4.04
N GLN A 668 -16.57 7.19 3.36
CA GLN A 668 -16.39 5.88 3.97
C GLN A 668 -14.89 5.55 4.18
N PRO A 669 -14.53 4.78 5.22
CA PRO A 669 -13.17 4.28 5.39
C PRO A 669 -12.72 3.42 4.20
N PRO A 670 -11.53 3.66 3.61
CA PRO A 670 -11.00 2.83 2.54
C PRO A 670 -10.73 1.40 3.02
N GLN A 671 -11.06 0.41 2.20
CA GLN A 671 -10.79 -1.01 2.45
C GLN A 671 -9.31 -1.34 2.18
N LEU A 672 -8.40 -0.80 3.01
CA LEU A 672 -6.95 -0.82 2.76
C LEU A 672 -6.39 -2.23 2.50
N THR A 673 -6.88 -3.25 3.22
CA THR A 673 -6.49 -4.66 3.04
C THR A 673 -6.96 -5.25 1.70
N ARG A 674 -8.13 -4.86 1.19
CA ARG A 674 -8.61 -5.27 -0.14
C ARG A 674 -7.87 -4.52 -1.25
N MET A 675 -7.48 -3.27 -0.98
CA MET A 675 -6.69 -2.45 -1.90
C MET A 675 -5.27 -3.01 -2.07
N ILE A 676 -4.56 -3.35 -0.98
CA ILE A 676 -3.16 -3.86 -1.06
C ILE A 676 -3.04 -5.21 -1.79
N ASP A 677 -4.11 -6.02 -1.77
CA ASP A 677 -4.22 -7.31 -2.46
C ASP A 677 -4.36 -7.20 -3.99
N SER A 678 -4.54 -6.00 -4.54
CA SER A 678 -4.79 -5.76 -5.97
C SER A 678 -3.77 -4.81 -6.58
N ASP A 679 -3.36 -5.06 -7.83
CA ASP A 679 -2.39 -4.20 -8.53
C ASP A 679 -2.93 -2.75 -8.71
N SER A 680 -4.23 -2.58 -8.95
CA SER A 680 -4.89 -1.26 -9.04
C SER A 680 -5.03 -0.59 -7.67
N GLY A 681 -5.47 -1.31 -6.65
CA GLY A 681 -5.58 -0.81 -5.27
C GLY A 681 -4.24 -0.41 -4.68
N TYR A 682 -3.17 -1.18 -4.93
CA TYR A 682 -1.80 -0.79 -4.59
C TYR A 682 -1.39 0.52 -5.31
N GLY A 683 -1.71 0.64 -6.59
CA GLY A 683 -1.50 1.87 -7.37
C GLY A 683 -2.19 3.08 -6.75
N MET A 684 -3.46 2.93 -6.35
CA MET A 684 -4.21 3.95 -5.62
C MET A 684 -3.57 4.33 -4.28
N LEU A 685 -3.20 3.35 -3.43
CA LEU A 685 -2.54 3.60 -2.15
C LEU A 685 -1.21 4.37 -2.36
N ALA A 686 -0.42 3.99 -3.36
CA ALA A 686 0.82 4.67 -3.70
C ALA A 686 0.61 6.09 -4.23
N GLY A 687 -0.44 6.32 -5.02
CA GLY A 687 -0.82 7.64 -5.51
C GLY A 687 -1.27 8.60 -4.39
N PHE A 688 -2.14 8.14 -3.49
CA PHE A 688 -2.54 8.91 -2.31
C PHE A 688 -1.36 9.19 -1.37
N TRP A 689 -0.41 8.26 -1.20
CA TRP A 689 0.79 8.54 -0.42
C TRP A 689 1.68 9.60 -1.09
N GLY A 690 1.87 9.53 -2.41
CA GLY A 690 2.61 10.54 -3.18
C GLY A 690 2.00 11.95 -3.11
N LEU A 691 0.67 12.06 -3.06
CA LEU A 691 -0.03 13.32 -2.77
C LEU A 691 0.17 13.77 -1.32
N ALA A 692 0.03 12.86 -0.35
CA ALA A 692 0.19 13.18 1.07
C ALA A 692 1.55 13.81 1.37
N VAL A 693 2.64 13.24 0.83
CA VAL A 693 4.01 13.69 1.11
C VAL A 693 4.49 14.89 0.28
N SER A 694 3.69 15.43 -0.65
CA SER A 694 4.09 16.64 -1.40
C SER A 694 4.00 17.92 -0.57
N GLY A 695 3.23 17.92 0.51
CA GLY A 695 3.18 19.04 1.45
C GLY A 695 4.49 19.24 2.21
N SER A 696 4.70 20.45 2.73
CA SER A 696 5.94 20.88 3.39
C SER A 696 5.82 21.05 4.91
N ALA A 697 4.89 20.34 5.57
CA ALA A 697 4.78 20.41 7.02
C ALA A 697 6.04 19.84 7.68
N ARG A 698 6.63 20.66 8.55
CA ARG A 698 7.77 20.28 9.39
C ARG A 698 7.32 19.35 10.52
N PRO A 699 8.22 18.46 10.98
CA PRO A 699 8.00 17.75 12.22
C PRO A 699 7.89 18.74 13.40
N SER A 700 7.26 18.29 14.49
CA SER A 700 7.25 18.96 15.78
C SER A 700 8.68 19.29 16.25
N THR A 701 8.82 20.28 17.12
CA THR A 701 10.14 20.74 17.60
C THR A 701 10.94 19.64 18.28
N ALA A 702 10.27 18.76 19.04
CA ALA A 702 10.88 17.58 19.65
C ALA A 702 11.41 16.59 18.60
N VAL A 703 10.58 16.23 17.61
CA VAL A 703 10.96 15.29 16.53
C VAL A 703 12.05 15.90 15.64
N THR A 704 12.01 17.19 15.38
CA THR A 704 13.06 17.92 14.64
C THR A 704 14.40 17.85 15.39
N ALA A 705 14.40 18.08 16.70
CA ALA A 705 15.61 17.98 17.52
C ALA A 705 16.15 16.54 17.56
N GLU A 706 15.28 15.55 17.68
CA GLU A 706 15.65 14.13 17.69
C GLU A 706 16.21 13.66 16.33
N LEU A 707 15.56 13.99 15.22
CA LEU A 707 16.05 13.67 13.87
C LEU A 707 17.40 14.34 13.59
N LYS A 708 17.58 15.60 14.01
CA LYS A 708 18.87 16.29 13.92
C LYS A 708 19.96 15.63 14.76
N ALA A 709 19.64 15.15 15.96
CA ALA A 709 20.57 14.41 16.80
C ALA A 709 20.95 13.05 16.17
N ILE A 710 19.98 12.29 15.65
CA ILE A 710 20.23 11.00 14.98
C ILE A 710 21.06 11.20 13.71
N ALA A 711 20.79 12.23 12.92
CA ALA A 711 21.57 12.59 11.73
C ALA A 711 23.01 13.00 12.09
N ALA A 712 23.19 13.87 13.08
CA ALA A 712 24.52 14.29 13.53
C ALA A 712 25.36 13.12 14.08
N ASP A 713 24.73 12.16 14.76
CA ASP A 713 25.41 10.93 15.20
C ASP A 713 25.71 9.97 14.04
N ALA A 714 24.80 9.84 13.05
CA ALA A 714 25.06 9.05 11.86
C ALA A 714 26.22 9.59 11.01
N LEU A 715 26.45 10.91 11.05
CA LEU A 715 27.57 11.61 10.39
C LEU A 715 28.84 11.71 11.26
N GLY A 716 28.77 11.46 12.56
CA GLY A 716 29.90 11.55 13.49
C GLY A 716 30.28 12.99 13.91
N HIS A 717 29.30 13.89 14.05
CA HIS A 717 29.52 15.34 14.23
C HIS A 717 29.30 15.91 15.64
N ASN A 718 29.04 15.11 16.67
CA ASN A 718 28.68 15.62 18.01
C ASN A 718 29.84 15.64 19.04
N THR A 719 29.99 16.77 19.74
CA THR A 719 31.01 17.06 20.76
C THR A 719 30.43 17.58 22.10
N GLY A 720 29.15 17.34 22.36
CA GLY A 720 28.46 17.65 23.64
C GLY A 720 28.16 16.39 24.46
N PRO A 721 27.80 16.51 25.76
CA PRO A 721 27.69 15.36 26.67
C PRO A 721 26.62 14.37 26.20
N ALA A 722 27.08 13.26 25.63
CA ALA A 722 26.22 12.26 25.02
C ALA A 722 25.51 11.41 26.08
N THR A 723 24.18 11.48 26.10
CA THR A 723 23.39 10.33 26.53
C THR A 723 23.66 9.18 25.56
N ASN A 724 24.40 8.17 26.01
CA ASN A 724 24.92 7.05 25.20
C ASN A 724 23.92 6.50 24.17
N VAL A 725 24.13 6.88 22.90
CA VAL A 725 23.63 6.17 21.73
C VAL A 725 24.86 5.81 20.90
N GLN A 726 25.45 4.65 21.20
CA GLN A 726 26.56 4.14 20.40
C GLN A 726 26.05 3.75 19.01
N THR A 727 26.76 4.21 17.98
CA THR A 727 26.61 3.80 16.59
C THR A 727 26.78 2.28 16.49
N PRO A 728 25.91 1.52 15.79
CA PRO A 728 26.00 0.06 15.72
C PRO A 728 27.09 -0.41 14.74
N THR A 729 28.34 -0.11 15.08
CA THR A 729 29.54 -0.62 14.39
C THR A 729 30.56 -1.17 15.38
N THR A 730 30.17 -2.16 16.15
CA THR A 730 31.08 -2.91 17.03
C THR A 730 30.89 -4.40 16.80
N VAL A 731 31.97 -5.06 16.37
CA VAL A 731 32.35 -6.26 17.12
C VAL A 731 32.81 -5.73 18.48
N ILE A 732 32.36 -6.37 19.54
CA ILE A 732 32.25 -5.73 20.85
C ILE A 732 33.62 -5.78 21.54
N ASP A 733 34.43 -4.76 21.26
CA ASP A 733 35.60 -4.46 22.08
C ASP A 733 35.13 -4.10 23.50
N GLY A 734 35.76 -4.70 24.50
CA GLY A 734 35.23 -4.90 25.85
C GLY A 734 35.18 -3.67 26.75
N GLY A 735 34.53 -2.58 26.31
CA GLY A 735 34.43 -1.31 27.04
C GLY A 735 33.05 -0.96 27.61
N SER A 736 31.98 -1.65 27.23
CA SER A 736 30.64 -1.42 27.79
C SER A 736 30.48 -2.10 29.15
N GLN A 737 29.92 -1.39 30.13
CA GLN A 737 29.61 -1.96 31.45
C GLN A 737 28.60 -3.11 31.27
N PRO A 738 28.85 -4.31 31.83
CA PRO A 738 27.92 -5.44 31.70
C PRO A 738 26.55 -5.13 32.29
N VAL A 739 25.49 -5.66 31.70
CA VAL A 739 24.16 -5.61 32.32
C VAL A 739 24.14 -6.60 33.49
N THR A 740 24.25 -6.08 34.70
CA THR A 740 24.34 -6.84 35.96
C THR A 740 22.97 -7.04 36.61
N SER A 741 21.89 -7.22 35.84
CA SER A 741 20.64 -7.72 36.40
C SER A 741 19.70 -8.29 35.33
N ILE A 742 19.10 -9.42 35.66
CA ILE A 742 17.88 -9.92 35.01
C ILE A 742 16.69 -9.37 35.82
N PRO A 743 15.59 -8.92 35.19
CA PRO A 743 14.39 -8.50 35.92
C PRO A 743 13.94 -9.60 36.89
N LYS A 744 13.85 -9.26 38.17
CA LYS A 744 13.64 -10.22 39.25
C LYS A 744 12.33 -10.99 39.02
N PRO A 745 12.35 -12.34 38.88
CA PRO A 745 11.12 -13.11 38.74
C PRO A 745 10.25 -12.94 39.99
N SER A 746 8.94 -13.17 39.81
CA SER A 746 7.99 -13.02 40.91
C SER A 746 8.36 -13.93 42.09
N SER A 747 8.12 -13.48 43.32
CA SER A 747 8.69 -14.06 44.55
C SER A 747 8.40 -15.55 44.79
N ASN A 748 7.43 -16.12 44.06
CA ASN A 748 6.98 -17.50 44.24
C ASN A 748 7.70 -18.50 43.32
N GLU A 749 8.50 -18.05 42.34
CA GLU A 749 9.28 -18.92 41.44
C GLU A 749 10.71 -19.17 41.92
N LEU A 750 11.23 -18.36 42.86
CA LEU A 750 12.61 -18.46 43.37
C LEU A 750 12.86 -19.65 44.31
N ALA A 751 11.83 -20.42 44.67
CA ALA A 751 11.91 -21.46 45.70
C ALA A 751 12.42 -22.84 45.20
N SER A 752 12.61 -23.03 43.89
CA SER A 752 12.90 -24.35 43.30
C SER A 752 14.35 -24.58 42.85
N LEU A 753 15.16 -23.52 42.65
CA LEU A 753 16.60 -23.66 42.43
C LEU A 753 17.33 -23.90 43.75
N SER A 754 17.27 -25.14 44.24
CA SER A 754 18.16 -25.63 45.29
C SER A 754 19.60 -25.67 44.76
N LEU A 755 20.29 -24.54 44.87
CA LEU A 755 21.76 -24.44 44.81
C LEU A 755 22.43 -25.02 46.08
N GLY A 756 21.77 -25.96 46.77
CA GLY A 756 22.40 -26.81 47.77
C GLY A 756 23.46 -27.72 47.13
N ASN A 757 24.11 -28.56 47.95
CA ASN A 757 25.27 -29.38 47.58
C ASN A 757 25.19 -29.94 46.14
N LEU A 758 25.95 -29.32 45.23
CA LEU A 758 26.01 -29.65 43.80
C LEU A 758 26.71 -31.00 43.59
N GLN A 759 25.99 -32.08 43.83
CA GLN A 759 26.43 -33.44 43.54
C GLN A 759 26.03 -33.87 42.13
N TRP A 760 26.85 -34.74 41.56
CA TRP A 760 26.76 -35.17 40.17
C TRP A 760 26.70 -36.69 40.09
N ASP A 761 25.76 -37.21 39.29
CA ASP A 761 25.80 -38.56 38.77
C ASP A 761 26.63 -38.56 37.48
N GLN A 762 27.54 -39.52 37.34
CA GLN A 762 28.07 -39.87 36.02
C GLN A 762 27.04 -40.78 35.33
N ILE A 763 26.71 -40.45 34.08
CA ILE A 763 25.80 -41.22 33.26
C ILE A 763 26.60 -41.99 32.22
N ASP A 764 26.37 -43.30 32.14
CA ASP A 764 27.03 -44.17 31.17
C ASP A 764 26.84 -43.65 29.74
N GLY A 765 27.94 -43.38 29.04
CA GLY A 765 27.95 -42.84 27.69
C GLY A 765 28.98 -41.73 27.49
N ARG A 766 29.17 -41.34 26.23
CA ARG A 766 30.00 -40.20 25.84
C ARG A 766 29.28 -39.36 24.79
N ALA A 767 29.42 -38.04 24.89
CA ALA A 767 28.74 -37.08 24.02
C ALA A 767 29.61 -35.87 23.67
N ARG A 768 29.39 -35.31 22.49
CA ARG A 768 30.04 -34.10 21.97
C ARG A 768 29.17 -32.85 22.06
N ASP A 769 27.87 -33.04 22.23
CA ASP A 769 26.88 -31.98 22.44
C ASP A 769 25.65 -32.54 23.16
N ILE A 770 24.92 -31.70 23.89
CA ILE A 770 23.81 -32.09 24.77
C ILE A 770 22.73 -31.00 24.83
N ALA A 771 21.47 -31.42 24.81
CA ALA A 771 20.32 -30.56 25.07
C ALA A 771 19.28 -31.33 25.91
N VAL A 772 18.46 -30.63 26.69
CA VAL A 772 17.46 -31.25 27.58
C VAL A 772 16.09 -30.66 27.26
N ALA A 773 15.12 -31.54 27.06
CA ALA A 773 13.72 -31.19 26.82
C ALA A 773 13.05 -30.62 28.08
N THR A 774 11.92 -29.95 27.91
CA THR A 774 11.09 -29.44 29.02
C THR A 774 10.55 -30.55 29.93
N ASP A 775 10.36 -31.76 29.39
CA ASP A 775 9.97 -32.97 30.14
C ASP A 775 11.14 -33.68 30.89
N GLY A 776 12.35 -33.15 30.77
CA GLY A 776 13.58 -33.71 31.36
C GLY A 776 14.28 -34.78 30.52
N THR A 777 13.78 -35.11 29.33
CA THR A 777 14.47 -36.01 28.38
C THR A 777 15.77 -35.37 27.89
N ALA A 778 16.89 -36.01 28.22
CA ALA A 778 18.20 -35.60 27.71
C ALA A 778 18.42 -36.15 26.30
N TRP A 779 18.89 -35.29 25.41
CA TRP A 779 19.25 -35.58 24.03
C TRP A 779 20.75 -35.30 23.84
N VAL A 780 21.48 -36.20 23.19
CA VAL A 780 22.93 -36.04 22.98
C VAL A 780 23.37 -36.39 21.57
N ILE A 781 24.43 -35.71 21.13
CA ILE A 781 25.25 -36.11 20.00
C ILE A 781 26.39 -36.96 20.54
N GLY A 782 26.47 -38.23 20.13
CA GLY A 782 27.47 -39.19 20.61
C GLY A 782 28.90 -38.91 20.15
N ASP A 783 29.82 -39.80 20.51
CA ASP A 783 31.22 -39.79 20.06
C ASP A 783 31.46 -40.62 18.79
N ASN A 784 30.53 -41.52 18.44
CA ASN A 784 30.59 -42.43 17.30
C ASN A 784 30.31 -41.71 15.97
N LYS A 785 31.30 -41.71 15.06
CA LYS A 785 31.16 -41.08 13.73
C LYS A 785 30.16 -41.87 12.88
N VAL A 786 29.21 -41.17 12.26
CA VAL A 786 28.22 -41.73 11.32
C VAL A 786 28.01 -40.75 10.14
N PRO A 787 27.36 -41.16 9.03
CA PRO A 787 27.02 -40.23 7.95
C PRO A 787 26.19 -39.04 8.47
N GLY A 788 26.65 -37.81 8.18
CA GLY A 788 26.04 -36.57 8.65
C GLY A 788 26.59 -36.03 9.99
N GLY A 789 27.46 -36.73 10.70
CA GLY A 789 28.01 -36.22 11.95
C GLY A 789 28.43 -37.33 12.90
N TYR A 790 27.80 -37.35 14.06
CA TYR A 790 27.90 -38.39 15.08
C TYR A 790 26.48 -38.87 15.46
N GLY A 791 26.37 -40.07 16.03
CA GLY A 791 25.07 -40.69 16.34
C GLY A 791 24.20 -39.83 17.28
N VAL A 792 22.89 -39.86 17.08
CA VAL A 792 21.93 -39.10 17.89
C VAL A 792 21.25 -40.02 18.90
N TYR A 793 21.30 -39.66 20.18
CA TYR A 793 20.75 -40.48 21.27
C TYR A 793 19.84 -39.68 22.19
N PHE A 794 18.96 -40.36 22.91
CA PHE A 794 18.04 -39.77 23.87
C PHE A 794 17.84 -40.65 25.11
N ARG A 795 17.55 -40.03 26.24
CA ARG A 795 17.32 -40.70 27.53
C ARG A 795 16.27 -39.94 28.32
N GLY A 796 15.10 -40.55 28.47
CA GLY A 796 14.03 -40.03 29.34
C GLY A 796 14.45 -40.03 30.81
N THR A 797 13.80 -39.20 31.62
CA THR A 797 14.16 -38.88 33.01
C THR A 797 14.38 -40.12 33.92
N ASN A 798 13.60 -41.18 33.70
CA ASN A 798 13.65 -42.44 34.47
C ASN A 798 14.35 -43.60 33.73
N ALA A 799 14.88 -43.40 32.53
CA ALA A 799 15.49 -44.45 31.73
C ALA A 799 16.92 -44.79 32.23
N THR A 800 17.28 -46.07 32.26
CA THR A 800 18.65 -46.53 32.63
C THR A 800 19.58 -46.70 31.43
N LYS A 801 19.07 -46.60 30.20
CA LYS A 801 19.82 -46.74 28.94
C LYS A 801 19.47 -45.61 27.97
N TRP A 802 20.38 -45.34 27.04
CA TRP A 802 20.14 -44.45 25.91
C TRP A 802 19.38 -45.18 24.79
N GLY A 803 18.34 -44.54 24.26
CA GLY A 803 17.79 -44.84 22.94
C GLY A 803 18.63 -44.19 21.85
N SER A 804 18.64 -44.78 20.65
CA SER A 804 19.36 -44.27 19.47
C SER A 804 18.37 -43.91 18.36
N LEU A 805 18.69 -42.87 17.57
CA LEU A 805 17.98 -42.55 16.34
C LEU A 805 18.89 -42.69 15.11
N PRO A 806 18.33 -43.07 13.95
CA PRO A 806 19.07 -43.04 12.68
C PRO A 806 19.37 -41.60 12.25
N GLY A 807 20.58 -41.40 11.74
CA GLY A 807 21.10 -40.11 11.29
C GLY A 807 22.35 -39.68 12.06
N GLY A 808 23.01 -38.65 11.53
CA GLY A 808 24.18 -38.03 12.16
C GLY A 808 24.00 -36.53 12.31
N ALA A 809 24.49 -36.00 13.43
CA ALA A 809 24.52 -34.57 13.69
C ALA A 809 25.81 -34.13 14.42
N VAL A 810 26.03 -32.82 14.47
CA VAL A 810 27.13 -32.17 15.20
C VAL A 810 26.64 -31.17 16.23
N ARG A 811 25.37 -30.75 16.15
CA ARG A 811 24.69 -29.92 17.16
C ARG A 811 23.26 -30.36 17.42
N ILE A 812 22.77 -30.11 18.63
CA ILE A 812 21.42 -30.44 19.07
C ILE A 812 20.80 -29.36 19.98
N ALA A 813 19.52 -29.08 19.78
CA ALA A 813 18.69 -28.28 20.69
C ALA A 813 17.29 -28.89 20.76
N VAL A 814 16.45 -28.47 21.73
CA VAL A 814 15.07 -29.00 21.86
C VAL A 814 14.06 -27.86 21.96
N ALA A 815 13.18 -27.76 20.98
CA ALA A 815 11.99 -26.90 21.04
C ALA A 815 10.92 -27.61 21.87
N ASP A 816 10.82 -27.28 23.16
CA ASP A 816 9.94 -27.97 24.13
C ASP A 816 10.32 -29.45 24.29
N THR A 817 9.65 -30.34 23.55
CA THR A 817 9.90 -31.79 23.46
C THR A 817 10.42 -32.22 22.08
N THR A 818 10.51 -31.29 21.12
CA THR A 818 10.87 -31.55 19.72
C THR A 818 12.35 -31.26 19.46
N PRO A 819 13.21 -32.27 19.21
CA PRO A 819 14.62 -32.03 18.95
C PRO A 819 14.86 -31.40 17.56
N TRP A 820 15.85 -30.54 17.51
CA TRP A 820 16.40 -29.89 16.32
C TRP A 820 17.90 -30.22 16.23
N LEU A 821 18.38 -30.47 15.02
CA LEU A 821 19.76 -30.88 14.76
C LEU A 821 20.43 -29.97 13.74
N VAL A 822 21.76 -29.90 13.77
CA VAL A 822 22.59 -29.49 12.63
C VAL A 822 23.56 -30.61 12.29
N ASN A 823 23.69 -30.96 11.00
CA ASN A 823 24.61 -31.99 10.51
C ASN A 823 25.99 -31.42 10.14
N ASP A 824 26.99 -32.28 9.85
CA ASP A 824 28.35 -31.83 9.49
C ASP A 824 28.44 -31.07 8.14
N GLY A 825 27.43 -31.25 7.28
CA GLY A 825 27.14 -30.40 6.12
C GLY A 825 26.55 -29.02 6.45
N GLY A 826 26.22 -28.75 7.72
CA GLY A 826 25.60 -27.50 8.19
C GLY A 826 24.14 -27.32 7.79
N ILE A 827 23.42 -28.40 7.49
CA ILE A 827 21.97 -28.39 7.27
C ILE A 827 21.29 -28.57 8.63
N ALA A 828 20.31 -27.72 8.94
CA ALA A 828 19.46 -27.90 10.12
C ALA A 828 18.25 -28.79 9.81
N PHE A 829 17.81 -29.57 10.79
CA PHE A 829 16.69 -30.51 10.70
C PHE A 829 15.77 -30.36 11.92
N GLU A 830 14.47 -30.46 11.68
CA GLU A 830 13.41 -30.48 12.69
C GLU A 830 12.85 -31.90 12.81
N ARG A 831 12.63 -32.38 14.04
CA ARG A 831 12.02 -33.70 14.26
C ARG A 831 10.50 -33.64 14.06
N THR A 832 9.97 -34.48 13.16
CA THR A 832 8.53 -34.54 12.87
C THR A 832 8.00 -35.97 13.00
N GLY A 833 7.31 -36.30 14.10
CA GLY A 833 6.73 -37.63 14.32
C GLY A 833 7.80 -38.73 14.43
N THR A 834 8.01 -39.51 13.36
CA THR A 834 9.11 -40.51 13.23
C THR A 834 10.19 -40.12 12.21
N THR A 835 10.03 -39.00 11.50
CA THR A 835 10.96 -38.51 10.46
C THR A 835 11.71 -37.24 10.87
N TRP A 836 12.65 -36.82 10.02
CA TRP A 836 13.34 -35.53 10.09
C TRP A 836 12.93 -34.67 8.90
N ALA A 837 12.51 -33.43 9.15
CA ALA A 837 12.20 -32.45 8.12
C ALA A 837 13.40 -31.54 7.88
N ASN A 838 13.81 -31.38 6.61
CA ASN A 838 14.92 -30.52 6.24
C ASN A 838 14.55 -29.05 6.44
N ARG A 839 15.35 -28.32 7.22
CA ARG A 839 15.22 -26.89 7.51
C ARG A 839 16.54 -26.15 7.20
N PRO A 840 17.12 -26.26 5.99
CA PRO A 840 18.38 -25.59 5.68
C PRO A 840 18.29 -24.08 5.93
N VAL A 841 19.33 -23.49 6.52
CA VAL A 841 19.45 -22.04 6.63
C VAL A 841 19.70 -21.49 5.23
N LEU A 842 18.78 -20.68 4.70
CA LEU A 842 18.86 -20.14 3.34
C LEU A 842 19.11 -18.64 3.37
N ALA A 843 20.12 -18.17 2.63
CA ALA A 843 20.29 -16.75 2.33
C ALA A 843 20.57 -16.56 0.84
N GLY A 844 19.74 -15.75 0.17
CA GLY A 844 19.85 -15.52 -1.28
C GLY A 844 19.63 -16.77 -2.14
N GLY A 845 18.95 -17.80 -1.62
CA GLY A 845 18.76 -19.09 -2.30
C GLY A 845 19.91 -20.09 -2.10
N LYS A 846 21.01 -19.71 -1.45
CA LYS A 846 22.12 -20.59 -1.08
C LYS A 846 21.88 -21.20 0.31
N ILE A 847 22.23 -22.48 0.49
CA ILE A 847 22.37 -23.10 1.81
C ILE A 847 23.58 -22.47 2.51
N MET A 848 23.33 -21.84 3.65
CA MET A 848 24.34 -21.31 4.54
C MET A 848 24.70 -22.39 5.55
N LYS A 849 26.00 -22.67 5.71
CA LYS A 849 26.45 -23.71 6.64
C LYS A 849 26.14 -23.28 8.08
N ALA A 850 25.14 -23.90 8.70
CA ALA A 850 24.89 -23.73 10.13
C ALA A 850 25.99 -24.41 10.94
N VAL A 851 26.36 -23.80 12.06
CA VAL A 851 27.39 -24.30 12.98
C VAL A 851 26.88 -24.45 14.41
N ASP A 852 25.74 -23.84 14.74
CA ASP A 852 25.03 -24.04 15.99
C ASP A 852 23.53 -23.73 15.88
N ILE A 853 22.73 -24.30 16.78
CA ILE A 853 21.27 -24.16 16.84
C ILE A 853 20.81 -24.09 18.29
N GLY A 854 19.89 -23.17 18.56
CA GLY A 854 19.22 -23.01 19.85
C GLY A 854 17.71 -23.03 19.64
N ALA A 855 16.97 -23.64 20.57
CA ALA A 855 15.55 -23.87 20.41
C ALA A 855 14.80 -23.82 21.74
N SER A 856 13.58 -23.29 21.71
CA SER A 856 12.60 -23.37 22.79
C SER A 856 11.18 -23.38 22.20
N ALA A 857 10.16 -23.58 23.05
CA ALA A 857 8.75 -23.62 22.64
C ALA A 857 8.28 -22.37 21.85
N LYS A 858 8.92 -21.21 22.06
CA LYS A 858 8.53 -19.92 21.48
C LYS A 858 9.47 -19.41 20.38
N GLY A 859 10.59 -20.08 20.12
CA GLY A 859 11.55 -19.64 19.10
C GLY A 859 12.65 -20.67 18.82
N VAL A 860 13.05 -20.75 17.55
CA VAL A 860 14.22 -21.51 17.12
C VAL A 860 15.16 -20.55 16.37
N TRP A 861 16.44 -20.63 16.69
CA TRP A 861 17.49 -19.74 16.20
C TRP A 861 18.73 -20.56 15.84
N ALA A 862 19.53 -20.09 14.89
CA ALA A 862 20.76 -20.75 14.48
C ALA A 862 21.84 -19.71 14.17
N VAL A 863 23.10 -20.10 14.29
CA VAL A 863 24.21 -19.34 13.71
C VAL A 863 24.80 -20.09 12.52
N ALA A 864 24.99 -19.36 11.42
CA ALA A 864 25.41 -19.91 10.14
C ALA A 864 26.28 -18.91 9.37
N GLU A 865 26.92 -19.38 8.31
CA GLU A 865 27.62 -18.50 7.35
C GLU A 865 26.72 -17.33 6.87
N PRO A 866 27.28 -16.16 6.52
CA PRO A 866 28.71 -15.83 6.48
C PRO A 866 29.30 -15.63 7.88
N THR A 867 30.63 -15.49 7.95
CA THR A 867 31.36 -15.11 9.16
C THR A 867 31.84 -13.65 9.11
N LYS A 868 31.99 -13.04 10.27
CA LYS A 868 32.63 -11.74 10.51
C LYS A 868 33.44 -11.84 11.80
N GLN A 869 34.75 -11.64 11.70
CA GLN A 869 35.69 -11.69 12.84
C GLN A 869 35.49 -12.94 13.73
N GLY A 870 35.57 -14.13 13.11
CA GLY A 870 35.43 -15.43 13.78
C GLY A 870 34.01 -15.79 14.24
N SER A 871 33.05 -14.86 14.18
CA SER A 871 31.66 -15.08 14.58
C SER A 871 30.75 -15.25 13.36
N PHE A 872 29.72 -16.08 13.47
CA PHE A 872 28.77 -16.44 12.41
C PHE A 872 27.51 -15.57 12.47
N ALA A 873 26.84 -15.39 11.34
CA ALA A 873 25.60 -14.62 11.28
C ALA A 873 24.45 -15.33 12.00
N VAL A 874 23.60 -14.57 12.70
CA VAL A 874 22.44 -15.08 13.44
C VAL A 874 21.22 -15.18 12.54
N TYR A 875 20.43 -16.26 12.70
CA TYR A 875 19.21 -16.53 11.94
C TYR A 875 18.08 -16.98 12.89
N ARG A 876 16.85 -16.51 12.64
CA ARG A 876 15.63 -16.90 13.35
C ARG A 876 14.72 -17.72 12.45
N TRP A 877 14.22 -18.86 12.93
CA TRP A 877 13.18 -19.62 12.26
C TRP A 877 11.81 -18.92 12.41
N THR A 878 11.09 -18.76 11.30
CA THR A 878 9.77 -18.09 11.27
C THR A 878 8.59 -19.06 11.19
N GLY A 879 8.83 -20.37 11.36
CA GLY A 879 7.85 -21.43 11.08
C GLY A 879 7.77 -21.82 9.59
N LYS A 880 8.37 -21.04 8.68
CA LYS A 880 8.42 -21.34 7.23
C LYS A 880 9.77 -21.13 6.58
N GLN A 881 10.55 -20.15 7.03
CA GLN A 881 11.89 -19.84 6.52
C GLN A 881 12.79 -19.28 7.63
N TRP A 882 14.10 -19.34 7.41
CA TRP A 882 15.07 -18.64 8.25
C TRP A 882 15.15 -17.17 7.83
N LEU A 883 15.10 -16.26 8.81
CA LEU A 883 15.32 -14.83 8.65
C LEU A 883 16.65 -14.47 9.29
N ARG A 884 17.53 -13.77 8.55
CA ARG A 884 18.81 -13.29 9.10
C ARG A 884 18.60 -12.10 10.04
N ASP A 885 19.04 -12.23 11.28
CA ASP A 885 19.26 -11.09 12.17
C ASP A 885 20.56 -10.38 11.73
N GLN A 886 20.51 -9.07 11.52
CA GLN A 886 21.66 -8.29 11.08
C GLN A 886 22.42 -7.65 12.24
N SER A 887 21.82 -7.63 13.43
CA SER A 887 22.32 -6.92 14.62
C SER A 887 23.31 -7.72 15.48
N ALA A 888 23.43 -9.04 15.25
CA ALA A 888 24.34 -9.89 16.00
C ALA A 888 25.12 -10.91 15.15
N TRP A 889 26.25 -11.32 15.70
CA TRP A 889 27.14 -12.35 15.18
C TRP A 889 27.67 -13.16 16.37
N GLY A 890 27.67 -14.49 16.29
CA GLY A 890 28.08 -15.35 17.40
C GLY A 890 28.62 -16.72 17.00
N THR A 891 29.10 -17.48 17.99
CA THR A 891 29.75 -18.78 17.86
C THR A 891 28.98 -19.90 18.57
N ARG A 892 28.17 -19.56 19.58
CA ARG A 892 27.09 -20.40 20.13
C ARG A 892 25.79 -19.63 20.25
N ILE A 893 24.66 -20.33 20.18
CA ILE A 893 23.34 -19.76 20.37
C ILE A 893 22.41 -20.73 21.12
N THR A 894 21.81 -20.24 22.20
CA THR A 894 20.75 -20.94 22.95
C THR A 894 19.52 -20.05 23.05
N VAL A 895 18.39 -20.55 23.55
CA VAL A 895 17.11 -19.81 23.55
C VAL A 895 16.37 -20.06 24.87
N ASP A 896 15.98 -18.98 25.54
CA ASP A 896 15.24 -19.08 26.80
C ASP A 896 13.77 -19.54 26.59
N ARG A 897 13.07 -19.80 27.70
CA ARG A 897 11.65 -20.21 27.71
C ARG A 897 10.71 -19.18 27.07
N ASP A 898 11.10 -17.92 27.00
CA ASP A 898 10.32 -16.85 26.38
C ASP A 898 10.62 -16.66 24.89
N GLY A 899 11.60 -17.40 24.35
CA GLY A 899 11.96 -17.39 22.93
C GLY A 899 13.04 -16.37 22.59
N ASN A 900 13.65 -15.74 23.60
CA ASN A 900 14.75 -14.80 23.40
C ASN A 900 16.07 -15.58 23.28
N PRO A 901 16.85 -15.35 22.22
CA PRO A 901 18.14 -15.99 22.07
C PRO A 901 19.20 -15.37 22.99
N TRP A 902 20.10 -16.24 23.43
CA TRP A 902 21.34 -15.92 24.11
C TRP A 902 22.50 -16.42 23.25
N LEU A 903 23.60 -15.68 23.23
CA LEU A 903 24.64 -15.80 22.21
C LEU A 903 26.02 -15.65 22.85
N THR A 904 26.99 -16.45 22.41
CA THR A 904 28.42 -16.16 22.65
C THR A 904 29.07 -15.67 21.37
N ASN A 905 30.12 -14.85 21.46
CA ASN A 905 30.92 -14.46 20.30
C ASN A 905 32.30 -15.13 20.28
N ALA A 906 33.12 -14.83 19.26
CA ALA A 906 34.48 -15.39 19.13
C ALA A 906 35.45 -15.01 20.28
N ALA A 907 35.16 -13.94 21.04
CA ALA A 907 35.89 -13.56 22.26
C ALA A 907 35.33 -14.23 23.53
N GLY A 908 34.31 -15.09 23.40
CA GLY A 908 33.64 -15.75 24.53
C GLY A 908 32.74 -14.82 25.35
N GLN A 909 32.49 -13.58 24.91
CA GLN A 909 31.55 -12.67 25.59
C GLN A 909 30.11 -13.16 25.40
N ILE A 910 29.27 -12.99 26.43
CA ILE A 910 27.87 -13.42 26.45
C ILE A 910 26.94 -12.25 26.12
N PHE A 911 25.91 -12.49 25.30
CA PHE A 911 24.87 -11.52 24.96
C PHE A 911 23.48 -12.13 25.07
N ALA A 912 22.51 -11.34 25.52
CA ALA A 912 21.09 -11.71 25.56
C ALA A 912 20.27 -10.74 24.70
N LEU A 913 19.28 -11.23 23.96
CA LEU A 913 18.32 -10.37 23.24
C LEU A 913 17.21 -9.90 24.20
N VAL A 914 17.39 -8.73 24.80
CA VAL A 914 16.43 -8.14 25.76
C VAL A 914 15.71 -6.97 25.10
N ASN A 915 14.37 -7.02 25.06
CA ASN A 915 13.50 -6.02 24.42
C ASN A 915 13.88 -5.72 22.96
N GLY A 916 14.26 -6.77 22.21
CA GLY A 916 14.66 -6.65 20.80
C GLY A 916 16.05 -6.05 20.57
N LYS A 917 16.87 -5.88 21.62
CA LYS A 917 18.26 -5.42 21.53
C LYS A 917 19.20 -6.42 22.17
N TRP A 918 20.32 -6.70 21.51
CA TRP A 918 21.40 -7.50 22.08
C TRP A 918 22.13 -6.69 23.15
N GLN A 919 22.25 -7.26 24.36
CA GLN A 919 22.87 -6.60 25.52
C GLN A 919 23.97 -7.48 26.11
N PRO A 920 25.14 -6.91 26.51
CA PRO A 920 26.23 -7.67 27.12
C PRO A 920 25.82 -8.19 28.50
N PHE A 921 26.00 -9.48 28.72
CA PHE A 921 25.79 -10.14 30.00
C PHE A 921 27.14 -10.37 30.71
N ASN A 922 27.17 -10.33 32.04
CA ASN A 922 28.42 -10.52 32.77
C ASN A 922 28.89 -11.98 32.71
N GLY A 923 30.15 -12.21 32.35
CA GLY A 923 30.76 -13.54 32.27
C GLY A 923 31.41 -13.82 30.92
N THR A 924 31.96 -15.02 30.77
CA THR A 924 32.47 -15.54 29.50
C THR A 924 32.09 -17.00 29.34
N ALA A 925 31.84 -17.44 28.10
CA ALA A 925 31.37 -18.77 27.79
C ALA A 925 31.96 -19.29 26.47
N GLN A 926 32.52 -20.50 26.51
CA GLN A 926 32.75 -21.34 25.33
C GLN A 926 31.45 -22.01 24.88
N ASP A 927 30.56 -22.29 25.84
CA ASP A 927 29.24 -22.91 25.65
C ASP A 927 28.25 -22.40 26.70
N ILE A 928 26.96 -22.30 26.34
CA ILE A 928 25.91 -21.66 27.16
C ILE A 928 24.56 -22.35 27.01
N ALA A 929 23.86 -22.54 28.12
CA ALA A 929 22.48 -22.98 28.16
C ALA A 929 21.65 -22.09 29.11
N VAL A 930 20.37 -21.90 28.78
CA VAL A 930 19.41 -21.09 29.55
C VAL A 930 18.08 -21.83 29.59
N ASP A 931 17.38 -21.82 30.73
CA ASP A 931 16.05 -22.43 30.86
C ASP A 931 15.00 -21.49 31.49
N GLY A 932 13.88 -22.09 31.90
CA GLY A 932 12.73 -21.38 32.44
C GLY A 932 12.90 -20.71 33.80
N PHE A 933 13.99 -20.99 34.55
CA PHE A 933 14.26 -20.38 35.86
C PHE A 933 15.14 -19.12 35.78
N GLY A 934 15.56 -18.73 34.57
CA GLY A 934 16.21 -17.44 34.30
C GLY A 934 17.68 -17.33 34.70
N GLY A 935 18.32 -18.40 35.18
CA GLY A 935 19.76 -18.44 35.44
C GLY A 935 20.52 -19.14 34.30
N PRO A 936 21.35 -18.45 33.49
CA PRO A 936 22.23 -19.13 32.53
C PRO A 936 23.25 -20.04 33.22
N ALA A 937 23.59 -21.16 32.60
CA ALA A 937 24.75 -21.98 32.93
C ALA A 937 25.72 -21.99 31.75
N VAL A 938 27.02 -22.03 32.05
CA VAL A 938 28.08 -21.90 31.04
C VAL A 938 29.20 -22.89 31.29
N VAL A 939 29.88 -23.26 30.21
CA VAL A 939 31.29 -23.66 30.25
C VAL A 939 32.10 -22.39 29.99
N ASP A 940 32.86 -21.93 30.98
CA ASP A 940 33.62 -20.68 30.86
C ASP A 940 34.83 -20.77 29.92
N ALA A 941 35.50 -19.63 29.69
CA ALA A 941 36.70 -19.57 28.85
C ALA A 941 37.86 -20.51 29.29
N LYS A 942 37.84 -21.02 30.53
CA LYS A 942 38.82 -21.95 31.11
C LYS A 942 38.32 -23.40 31.18
N GLY A 943 37.14 -23.69 30.62
CA GLY A 943 36.53 -25.02 30.65
C GLY A 943 35.87 -25.37 31.99
N LYS A 944 35.58 -24.39 32.86
CA LYS A 944 34.88 -24.62 34.14
C LYS A 944 33.37 -24.46 33.97
N VAL A 945 32.60 -25.39 34.54
CA VAL A 945 31.15 -25.32 34.54
C VAL A 945 30.69 -24.37 35.65
N GLN A 946 29.99 -23.30 35.27
CA GLN A 946 29.46 -22.28 36.19
C GLN A 946 27.95 -22.09 36.00
N ILE A 947 27.26 -21.72 37.08
CA ILE A 947 25.80 -21.47 37.10
C ILE A 947 25.58 -20.05 37.59
N PHE A 948 24.80 -19.25 36.87
CA PHE A 948 24.41 -17.93 37.33
C PHE A 948 23.30 -18.02 38.37
N ASN A 949 23.53 -17.47 39.56
CA ASN A 949 22.51 -17.34 40.58
C ASN A 949 21.78 -15.98 40.40
N PRO A 950 20.53 -15.95 39.92
CA PRO A 950 19.80 -14.69 39.69
C PRO A 950 19.39 -13.98 41.00
N ALA A 951 19.38 -14.66 42.15
CA ALA A 951 19.06 -14.05 43.43
C ALA A 951 20.24 -13.25 44.02
N THR A 952 21.48 -13.72 43.81
CA THR A 952 22.72 -13.03 44.23
C THR A 952 23.45 -12.32 43.09
N ASN A 953 22.96 -12.45 41.87
CA ASN A 953 23.51 -11.85 40.64
C ASN A 953 24.99 -12.19 40.40
N ASN A 954 25.38 -13.42 40.76
CA ASN A 954 26.76 -13.88 40.74
C ASN A 954 26.87 -15.28 40.14
N TRP A 955 28.01 -15.57 39.51
CA TRP A 955 28.35 -16.91 39.05
C TRP A 955 28.78 -17.80 40.23
N VAL A 956 28.23 -19.01 40.27
CA VAL A 956 28.55 -20.06 41.23
C VAL A 956 29.32 -21.15 40.49
N ALA A 957 30.57 -21.39 40.92
CA ALA A 957 31.38 -22.46 40.38
C ALA A 957 30.85 -23.82 40.86
N THR A 958 30.67 -24.78 39.94
CA THR A 958 30.18 -26.13 40.27
C THR A 958 31.26 -27.09 40.78
N GLY A 959 32.54 -26.68 40.71
CA GLY A 959 33.68 -27.56 40.93
C GLY A 959 33.91 -28.59 39.81
N ARG A 960 33.24 -28.45 38.65
CA ARG A 960 33.38 -29.36 37.50
C ARG A 960 34.04 -28.66 36.31
N ASP A 961 34.73 -29.47 35.53
CA ASP A 961 35.32 -29.10 34.25
C ASP A 961 34.48 -29.75 33.14
N GLY A 962 34.34 -29.07 31.99
CA GLY A 962 33.53 -29.57 30.89
C GLY A 962 33.73 -28.86 29.56
N THR A 963 32.99 -29.32 28.54
CA THR A 963 33.06 -28.87 27.15
C THR A 963 31.72 -28.42 26.57
N ALA A 964 30.61 -28.84 27.17
CA ALA A 964 29.27 -28.35 26.88
C ALA A 964 28.37 -28.43 28.13
N VAL A 965 27.29 -27.65 28.16
CA VAL A 965 26.34 -27.58 29.28
C VAL A 965 24.90 -27.54 28.75
N ALA A 966 23.97 -28.15 29.48
CA ALA A 966 22.54 -28.05 29.20
C ALA A 966 21.74 -27.91 30.49
N ILE A 967 20.58 -27.27 30.40
CA ILE A 967 19.62 -27.14 31.50
C ILE A 967 18.23 -27.48 30.96
N GLY A 968 17.47 -28.27 31.72
CA GLY A 968 16.07 -28.60 31.41
C GLY A 968 15.48 -29.55 32.44
N GLY A 969 14.15 -29.58 32.56
CA GLY A 969 13.45 -30.40 33.55
C GLY A 969 13.88 -30.15 35.02
N GLY A 970 14.36 -28.95 35.35
CA GLY A 970 14.86 -28.62 36.69
C GLY A 970 16.25 -29.18 37.02
N LYS A 971 17.00 -29.70 36.04
CA LYS A 971 18.33 -30.29 36.24
C LYS A 971 19.35 -29.73 35.28
N ILE A 972 20.58 -29.56 35.78
CA ILE A 972 21.74 -29.19 34.98
C ILE A 972 22.49 -30.45 34.56
N TRP A 973 22.96 -30.46 33.32
CA TRP A 973 23.80 -31.49 32.73
C TRP A 973 25.06 -30.84 32.16
N HIS A 974 26.18 -31.57 32.16
CA HIS A 974 27.39 -31.13 31.48
C HIS A 974 28.15 -32.32 30.88
N LEU A 975 29.00 -32.01 29.90
CA LEU A 975 29.91 -32.97 29.28
C LEU A 975 31.32 -32.71 29.78
N GLY A 976 31.99 -33.73 30.31
CA GLY A 976 33.35 -33.65 30.84
C GLY A 976 34.44 -33.50 29.77
N PRO A 977 35.70 -33.23 30.16
CA PRO A 977 36.80 -32.99 29.22
C PRO A 977 37.13 -34.16 28.28
N LYS A 978 36.72 -35.39 28.61
CA LYS A 978 36.83 -36.57 27.74
C LYS A 978 35.46 -37.03 27.24
N THR A 979 34.54 -36.09 27.05
CA THR A 979 33.16 -36.30 26.56
C THR A 979 32.25 -37.10 27.51
N GLU A 980 32.60 -37.30 28.78
CA GLU A 980 31.78 -38.05 29.73
C GLU A 980 30.48 -37.29 30.10
N VAL A 981 29.33 -37.97 30.18
CA VAL A 981 28.06 -37.30 30.49
C VAL A 981 27.82 -37.23 32.00
N TYR A 982 27.50 -36.05 32.53
CA TYR A 982 27.15 -35.84 33.93
C TYR A 982 25.79 -35.14 34.11
N ARG A 983 25.08 -35.52 35.17
CA ARG A 983 23.77 -34.96 35.56
C ARG A 983 23.79 -34.53 37.02
N GLN A 984 23.20 -33.38 37.33
CA GLN A 984 22.95 -32.95 38.72
C GLN A 984 22.00 -33.94 39.44
N LYS A 985 22.33 -34.32 40.67
CA LYS A 985 21.53 -35.25 41.48
C LYS A 985 20.13 -34.74 41.78
#